data_AF-A0A4T0BKY8-F1
#
_entry.id   AF-A0A4T0BKY8-F1
#
_cell.length_a   1.000
_cell.length_b   1.000
_cell.length_c   1.000
_cell.angle_alpha   90.00
_cell.angle_beta   90.00
_cell.angle_gamma   90.00
#
_symmetry.space_group_name_H-M   'P 1'
#
loop_
_entity.id
_entity.type
_entity.pdbx_description
1 polymer ?
#
loop_
_entity_poly.entity_id
_entity_poly.type
_entity_poly.pdbx_seq_one_letter_code
_entity_poly.pdbx_strand_id
1 'polypeptide(L)'
;MQRRSEGFEAVLDGKISVLSTYLTRHSFLSRHWTVLGEHSQPNSFANKQFKLRYQHLAQRIVSNLIEEHKQLLPAPRVERYSPQALERRIQDRWLKDTKDVYSTCASVLDAAKAHIKKLRSYRGYLSDGDFGNYCAACMLEPWTHLLPCGHGLCTLCLRACNGQEMIGCRMEVDECPTCERDIGSQCIRKFVPPTVAPRVLALDGGGVKGMVQLEILTHLLKEVDLGDTIHISTFFDLIVGSSIGIGFCHDTFHCGLCALGLGTKGWSLEECKEKFLQLSHQIFAPRSRTANFFSRVSGGWFSTVVSALRIFLLGGICNSAIIDRCLRDSFGNSSLMIQPNIEHVTKVAVIVNEASTSGTTLFSNYNKLRHHKNKSYTWPATNKQYQSLKVWKAFWRPVKLLSKIYQDGGLSSNNPSAIARNEGNLLAGSNHSNGITVSVGCGRLYTAPLTQMSVFRRLIRAFDETLNAEKQHETVKLLTKGARGDLIRLNPKLDLNEVLLNDLSCLSSLRESFQEALNSGSNGSFLVGSKTAARRLIASLFYFELDHKVRKGENQGETLQKGFIHTRLNEEELSVFRESFPKARFRIGKTEVEFTIPAEVEISYTSRTDMFGIELVERSWEAQISGSPFSVSGLLEAQYEYLPVGLSGRRKRRRA
;
A
#
# COMPACT_ATOMS: atom_id res chain seq x y z
N MET A 1 -50.03 -12.11 21.97
CA MET A 1 -49.56 -11.71 20.62
C MET A 1 -48.99 -10.28 20.55
N GLN A 2 -49.48 -9.29 21.32
CA GLN A 2 -48.97 -7.90 21.32
C GLN A 2 -47.46 -7.73 21.63
N ARG A 3 -46.92 -8.43 22.64
CA ARG A 3 -45.48 -8.35 22.99
C ARG A 3 -44.53 -8.83 21.89
N ARG A 4 -44.96 -9.72 20.98
CA ARG A 4 -44.14 -10.17 19.83
C ARG A 4 -44.17 -9.18 18.67
N SER A 5 -45.27 -8.45 18.48
CA SER A 5 -45.37 -7.42 17.42
C SER A 5 -44.58 -6.15 17.75
N GLU A 6 -44.46 -5.79 19.03
CA GLU A 6 -43.64 -4.65 19.46
C GLU A 6 -42.14 -4.91 19.24
N GLY A 7 -41.68 -6.15 19.45
CA GLY A 7 -40.30 -6.55 19.16
C GLY A 7 -39.95 -6.50 17.67
N PHE A 8 -40.87 -6.89 16.78
CA PHE A 8 -40.63 -6.85 15.33
C PHE A 8 -40.54 -5.42 14.78
N GLU A 9 -41.43 -4.51 15.21
CA GLU A 9 -41.36 -3.09 14.79
C GLU A 9 -40.06 -2.42 15.27
N ALA A 10 -39.65 -2.68 16.52
CA ALA A 10 -38.39 -2.13 17.04
C ALA A 10 -37.17 -2.60 16.23
N VAL A 11 -37.14 -3.88 15.83
CA VAL A 11 -36.09 -4.45 14.98
C VAL A 11 -36.11 -3.83 13.58
N LEU A 12 -37.29 -3.70 13.00
CA LEU A 12 -37.48 -3.12 11.66
C LEU A 12 -37.09 -1.63 11.63
N ASP A 13 -37.52 -0.85 12.61
CA ASP A 13 -37.12 0.56 12.76
C ASP A 13 -35.62 0.72 12.98
N GLY A 14 -35.01 -0.19 13.76
CA GLY A 14 -33.57 -0.25 13.92
C GLY A 14 -32.86 -0.44 12.58
N LYS A 15 -33.23 -1.47 11.81
CA LYS A 15 -32.62 -1.76 10.50
C LYS A 15 -32.85 -0.64 9.47
N ILE A 16 -34.05 -0.06 9.41
CA ILE A 16 -34.34 1.09 8.52
C ILE A 16 -33.48 2.30 8.91
N SER A 17 -33.30 2.55 10.20
CA SER A 17 -32.50 3.69 10.67
C SER A 17 -31.01 3.51 10.42
N VAL A 18 -30.48 2.29 10.57
CA VAL A 18 -29.12 1.93 10.15
C VAL A 18 -28.93 2.21 8.66
N LEU A 19 -29.83 1.68 7.83
CA LEU A 19 -29.77 1.86 6.38
C LEU A 19 -29.80 3.34 6.00
N SER A 20 -30.74 4.11 6.57
CA SER A 20 -30.84 5.56 6.35
C SER A 20 -29.55 6.30 6.66
N THR A 21 -28.86 5.89 7.74
CA THR A 21 -27.58 6.46 8.15
C THR A 21 -26.50 6.21 7.08
N TYR A 22 -26.37 4.98 6.56
CA TYR A 22 -25.48 4.67 5.44
C TYR A 22 -25.82 5.42 4.14
N LEU A 23 -27.11 5.49 3.80
CA LEU A 23 -27.57 6.22 2.60
C LEU A 23 -27.26 7.72 2.70
N THR A 24 -27.44 8.30 3.89
CA THR A 24 -27.13 9.71 4.19
C THR A 24 -25.64 9.99 3.98
N ARG A 25 -24.79 9.09 4.49
CA ARG A 25 -23.34 9.17 4.29
C ARG A 25 -22.95 9.12 2.81
N HIS A 26 -23.58 8.24 2.04
CA HIS A 26 -23.34 8.14 0.60
C HIS A 26 -23.82 9.37 -0.18
N SER A 27 -24.95 9.97 0.21
CA SER A 27 -25.41 11.23 -0.41
C SER A 27 -24.42 12.36 -0.18
N PHE A 28 -23.80 12.44 1.00
CA PHE A 28 -22.80 13.46 1.34
C PHE A 28 -21.57 13.44 0.42
N LEU A 29 -21.19 12.27 -0.07
CA LEU A 29 -20.11 12.12 -1.03
C LEU A 29 -20.53 12.44 -2.48
N SER A 30 -21.82 12.57 -2.77
CA SER A 30 -22.33 12.77 -4.12
C SER A 30 -22.15 14.21 -4.62
N ARG A 31 -21.81 14.38 -5.91
CA ARG A 31 -21.62 15.70 -6.56
C ARG A 31 -22.90 16.52 -6.74
N HIS A 32 -24.04 15.97 -6.34
CA HIS A 32 -25.36 16.43 -6.75
C HIS A 32 -26.10 17.18 -5.64
N TRP A 33 -25.59 17.13 -4.41
CA TRP A 33 -26.21 17.73 -3.23
C TRP A 33 -25.46 18.96 -2.69
N THR A 34 -24.40 19.40 -3.38
CA THR A 34 -23.57 20.52 -2.95
C THR A 34 -24.00 21.80 -3.67
N VAL A 35 -25.09 22.41 -3.21
CA VAL A 35 -25.31 23.86 -3.40
C VAL A 35 -25.71 24.42 -2.04
N LEU A 36 -24.74 25.03 -1.35
CA LEU A 36 -25.01 25.90 -0.21
C LEU A 36 -25.70 27.17 -0.76
N GLY A 37 -26.91 27.44 -0.30
CA GLY A 37 -27.69 28.64 -0.64
C GLY A 37 -29.16 28.52 -0.23
N GLU A 38 -29.75 29.65 0.16
CA GLU A 38 -31.12 29.82 0.71
C GLU A 38 -32.25 29.40 -0.26
N HIS A 39 -31.93 28.98 -1.48
CA HIS A 39 -32.90 28.62 -2.53
C HIS A 39 -32.75 27.19 -3.07
N SER A 40 -32.01 26.31 -2.40
CA SER A 40 -32.05 24.89 -2.75
C SER A 40 -33.43 24.34 -2.38
N GLN A 41 -34.33 24.12 -3.36
CA GLN A 41 -35.55 23.36 -3.13
C GLN A 41 -35.16 21.89 -2.86
N PRO A 42 -35.12 21.42 -1.60
CA PRO A 42 -34.45 20.17 -1.27
C PRO A 42 -35.29 18.96 -1.70
N ASN A 43 -36.61 19.11 -1.79
CA ASN A 43 -37.52 17.96 -1.82
C ASN A 43 -37.65 17.32 -3.22
N SER A 44 -37.64 18.07 -4.32
CA SER A 44 -37.84 17.48 -5.66
C SER A 44 -36.58 16.76 -6.16
N PHE A 45 -35.41 17.35 -5.93
CA PHE A 45 -34.14 16.79 -6.36
C PHE A 45 -33.73 15.58 -5.51
N ALA A 46 -33.91 15.65 -4.19
CA ALA A 46 -33.63 14.55 -3.27
C ALA A 46 -34.47 13.29 -3.60
N ASN A 47 -35.77 13.47 -3.81
CA ASN A 47 -36.67 12.39 -4.19
C ASN A 47 -36.25 11.70 -5.50
N LYS A 48 -35.86 12.50 -6.50
CA LYS A 48 -35.36 11.96 -7.77
C LYS A 48 -34.03 11.24 -7.60
N GLN A 49 -33.13 11.72 -6.71
CA GLN A 49 -31.88 11.03 -6.40
C GLN A 49 -32.11 9.70 -5.68
N PHE A 50 -33.05 9.62 -4.75
CA PHE A 50 -33.40 8.36 -4.08
C PHE A 50 -33.88 7.32 -5.11
N LYS A 51 -34.83 7.70 -5.96
CA LYS A 51 -35.36 6.83 -7.03
C LYS A 51 -34.25 6.34 -7.96
N LEU A 52 -33.33 7.21 -8.36
CA LEU A 52 -32.27 6.84 -9.29
C LEU A 52 -31.15 6.00 -8.66
N ARG A 53 -30.88 6.14 -7.35
CA ARG A 53 -29.68 5.56 -6.72
C ARG A 53 -29.95 4.49 -5.68
N TYR A 54 -31.01 4.65 -4.90
CA TYR A 54 -31.23 3.88 -3.68
C TYR A 54 -32.49 3.04 -3.71
N GLN A 55 -33.46 3.37 -4.57
CA GLN A 55 -34.73 2.64 -4.67
C GLN A 55 -34.54 1.14 -4.89
N HIS A 56 -33.72 0.73 -5.86
CA HIS A 56 -33.46 -0.69 -6.10
C HIS A 56 -32.80 -1.38 -4.89
N LEU A 57 -31.88 -0.71 -4.20
CA LEU A 57 -31.26 -1.23 -2.99
C LEU A 57 -32.28 -1.35 -1.85
N ALA A 58 -33.10 -0.31 -1.64
CA ALA A 58 -34.16 -0.30 -0.66
C ALA A 58 -35.17 -1.42 -0.92
N GLN A 59 -35.62 -1.60 -2.17
CA GLN A 59 -36.53 -2.68 -2.58
C GLN A 59 -35.94 -4.06 -2.30
N ARG A 60 -34.65 -4.27 -2.59
CA ARG A 60 -33.98 -5.55 -2.30
C ARG A 60 -33.89 -5.81 -0.79
N ILE A 61 -33.53 -4.79 -0.01
CA ILE A 61 -33.45 -4.90 1.45
C ILE A 61 -34.83 -5.19 2.03
N VAL A 62 -35.85 -4.46 1.58
CA VAL A 62 -37.25 -4.65 1.99
C VAL A 62 -37.73 -6.07 1.67
N SER A 63 -37.43 -6.59 0.48
CA SER A 63 -37.79 -7.95 0.08
C SER A 63 -37.13 -8.99 0.99
N ASN A 64 -35.84 -8.84 1.29
CA ASN A 64 -35.12 -9.73 2.20
C ASN A 64 -35.67 -9.65 3.63
N LEU A 65 -35.98 -8.45 4.12
CA LEU A 65 -36.56 -8.26 5.46
C LEU A 65 -37.91 -8.94 5.60
N ILE A 66 -38.76 -8.84 4.58
CA ILE A 66 -40.07 -9.50 4.54
C ILE A 66 -39.90 -11.02 4.52
N GLU A 67 -38.99 -11.55 3.70
CA GLU A 67 -38.73 -13.00 3.65
C GLU A 67 -38.13 -13.54 4.97
N GLU A 68 -37.15 -12.85 5.56
CA GLU A 68 -36.55 -13.23 6.86
C GLU A 68 -37.60 -13.31 7.99
N HIS A 69 -38.64 -12.49 7.93
CA HIS A 69 -39.63 -12.36 9.01
C HIS A 69 -41.03 -12.83 8.59
N LYS A 70 -41.13 -13.59 7.50
CA LYS A 70 -42.40 -14.09 6.94
C LYS A 70 -43.25 -14.87 7.94
N GLN A 71 -42.59 -15.56 8.88
CA GLN A 71 -43.23 -16.32 9.97
C GLN A 71 -43.65 -15.47 11.18
N LEU A 72 -43.17 -14.23 11.28
CA LEU A 72 -43.42 -13.30 12.39
C LEU A 72 -44.44 -12.20 12.02
N LEU A 73 -44.83 -12.08 10.75
CA LEU A 73 -45.76 -11.08 10.25
C LEU A 73 -47.22 -11.42 10.64
N PRO A 74 -47.89 -10.61 11.47
CA PRO A 74 -49.28 -10.87 11.83
C PRO A 74 -50.24 -10.55 10.67
N ALA A 75 -51.17 -11.47 10.39
CA ALA A 75 -52.19 -11.38 9.32
C ALA A 75 -53.03 -10.07 9.25
N PRO A 76 -53.28 -9.28 10.32
CA PRO A 76 -54.12 -8.07 10.20
C PRO A 76 -53.39 -6.77 9.83
N ARG A 77 -52.10 -6.77 9.47
CA ARG A 77 -51.31 -5.53 9.21
C ARG A 77 -50.61 -5.46 7.84
N VAL A 78 -51.16 -6.16 6.84
CA VAL A 78 -50.54 -6.36 5.51
C VAL A 78 -50.22 -5.06 4.77
N GLU A 79 -51.03 -4.00 4.90
CA GLU A 79 -50.77 -2.72 4.20
C GLU A 79 -49.55 -1.95 4.75
N ARG A 80 -49.34 -1.94 6.07
CA ARG A 80 -48.20 -1.23 6.71
C ARG A 80 -46.85 -1.89 6.46
N TYR A 81 -46.84 -3.20 6.24
CA TYR A 81 -45.65 -3.97 5.87
C TYR A 81 -45.56 -4.25 4.37
N SER A 82 -46.37 -3.58 3.55
CA SER A 82 -46.25 -3.67 2.10
C SER A 82 -44.85 -3.19 1.68
N PRO A 83 -44.24 -3.80 0.64
CA PRO A 83 -42.92 -3.39 0.17
C PRO A 83 -42.83 -1.88 -0.12
N GLN A 84 -43.92 -1.32 -0.66
CA GLN A 84 -44.04 0.10 -1.00
C GLN A 84 -44.08 1.00 0.24
N ALA A 85 -44.75 0.58 1.33
CA ALA A 85 -44.79 1.33 2.58
C ALA A 85 -43.42 1.34 3.28
N LEU A 86 -42.70 0.21 3.27
CA LEU A 86 -41.35 0.11 3.84
C LEU A 86 -40.33 0.91 3.02
N GLU A 87 -40.45 0.89 1.69
CA GLU A 87 -39.62 1.74 0.81
C GLU A 87 -39.83 3.22 1.13
N ARG A 88 -41.08 3.67 1.29
CA ARG A 88 -41.39 5.06 1.70
C ARG A 88 -40.80 5.40 3.06
N ARG A 89 -40.90 4.51 4.07
CA ARG A 89 -40.27 4.72 5.39
C ARG A 89 -38.76 4.95 5.28
N ILE A 90 -38.07 4.15 4.46
CA ILE A 90 -36.62 4.31 4.21
C ILE A 90 -36.35 5.66 3.54
N GLN A 91 -37.13 6.03 2.53
CA GLN A 91 -36.99 7.29 1.81
C GLN A 91 -37.20 8.50 2.72
N ASP A 92 -38.31 8.53 3.47
CA ASP A 92 -38.66 9.63 4.36
C ASP A 92 -37.61 9.82 5.47
N ARG A 93 -37.11 8.71 6.01
CA ARG A 93 -36.04 8.75 7.01
C ARG A 93 -34.74 9.29 6.41
N TRP A 94 -34.36 8.80 5.23
CA TRP A 94 -33.17 9.28 4.53
C TRP A 94 -33.24 10.77 4.20
N LEU A 95 -34.38 11.27 3.73
CA LEU A 95 -34.59 12.69 3.46
C LEU A 95 -34.39 13.54 4.71
N LYS A 96 -34.98 13.11 5.83
CA LYS A 96 -34.86 13.80 7.12
C LYS A 96 -33.42 13.84 7.59
N ASP A 97 -32.75 12.69 7.61
CA ASP A 97 -31.36 12.56 8.05
C ASP A 97 -30.41 13.37 7.16
N THR A 98 -30.65 13.39 5.85
CA THR A 98 -29.85 14.16 4.90
C THR A 98 -30.03 15.66 5.12
N LYS A 99 -31.26 16.14 5.29
CA LYS A 99 -31.51 17.56 5.55
C LYS A 99 -30.75 18.06 6.80
N ASP A 100 -30.78 17.26 7.87
CA ASP A 100 -30.10 17.56 9.13
C ASP A 100 -28.58 17.67 8.96
N VAL A 101 -27.95 16.65 8.37
CA VAL A 101 -26.50 16.60 8.15
C VAL A 101 -26.02 17.74 7.24
N TYR A 102 -26.74 18.07 6.17
CA TYR A 102 -26.35 19.16 5.27
C TYR A 102 -26.53 20.56 5.88
N SER A 103 -27.40 20.70 6.87
CA SER A 103 -27.56 21.97 7.59
C SER A 103 -26.51 22.19 8.69
N THR A 104 -25.88 21.12 9.17
CA THR A 104 -25.01 21.13 10.37
C THR A 104 -23.54 20.87 10.07
N CYS A 105 -23.21 20.12 9.02
CA CYS A 105 -21.84 19.75 8.70
C CYS A 105 -21.19 20.68 7.66
N ALA A 106 -20.00 21.19 7.96
CA ALA A 106 -19.24 22.05 7.05
C ALA A 106 -18.39 21.25 6.05
N SER A 107 -17.89 20.08 6.45
CA SER A 107 -17.00 19.22 5.65
C SER A 107 -17.49 17.78 5.53
N VAL A 108 -16.86 17.01 4.62
CA VAL A 108 -17.10 15.57 4.46
C VAL A 108 -16.64 14.78 5.69
N LEU A 109 -15.60 15.26 6.40
CA LEU A 109 -15.16 14.71 7.68
C LEU A 109 -16.21 14.92 8.77
N ASP A 110 -16.84 16.10 8.88
CA ASP A 110 -17.88 16.36 9.88
C ASP A 110 -19.09 15.44 9.67
N ALA A 111 -19.49 15.26 8.42
CA ALA A 111 -20.56 14.32 8.08
C ALA A 111 -20.18 12.87 8.42
N ALA A 112 -18.91 12.49 8.28
CA ALA A 112 -18.43 11.18 8.69
C ALA A 112 -18.46 11.01 10.22
N LYS A 113 -18.09 12.04 10.99
CA LYS A 113 -18.17 12.05 12.47
C LYS A 113 -19.63 11.92 12.95
N ALA A 114 -20.54 12.69 12.35
CA ALA A 114 -21.97 12.60 12.65
C ALA A 114 -22.55 11.21 12.34
N HIS A 115 -22.15 10.63 11.20
CA HIS A 115 -22.53 9.26 10.81
C HIS A 115 -22.03 8.22 11.82
N ILE A 116 -20.76 8.25 12.20
CA ILE A 116 -20.20 7.30 13.18
C ILE A 116 -20.89 7.43 14.54
N LYS A 117 -21.13 8.65 15.01
CA LYS A 117 -21.87 8.90 16.25
C LYS A 117 -23.25 8.24 16.22
N LYS A 118 -23.93 8.27 15.08
CA LYS A 118 -25.24 7.66 14.90
C LYS A 118 -25.20 6.13 14.78
N LEU A 119 -24.14 5.55 14.21
CA LEU A 119 -23.98 4.09 14.14
C LEU A 119 -23.91 3.42 15.51
N ARG A 120 -23.34 4.09 16.52
CA ARG A 120 -23.29 3.60 17.91
C ARG A 120 -24.67 3.19 18.45
N SER A 121 -25.70 3.96 18.10
CA SER A 121 -27.09 3.66 18.52
C SER A 121 -27.64 2.34 17.95
N TYR A 122 -26.96 1.72 16.99
CA TYR A 122 -27.42 0.53 16.29
C TYR A 122 -26.43 -0.64 16.33
N ARG A 123 -25.48 -0.62 17.27
CA ARG A 123 -24.40 -1.62 17.44
C ARG A 123 -24.87 -3.08 17.41
N GLY A 124 -26.02 -3.39 18.02
CA GLY A 124 -26.54 -4.76 18.12
C GLY A 124 -26.91 -5.39 16.78
N TYR A 125 -27.05 -4.57 15.72
CA TYR A 125 -27.29 -5.05 14.36
C TYR A 125 -26.02 -5.14 13.52
N LEU A 126 -24.92 -4.52 13.97
CA LEU A 126 -23.70 -4.32 13.17
C LEU A 126 -22.54 -5.20 13.63
N SER A 127 -22.53 -5.62 14.90
CA SER A 127 -21.41 -6.35 15.53
C SER A 127 -21.00 -7.64 14.80
N ASP A 128 -21.97 -8.38 14.26
CA ASP A 128 -21.75 -9.67 13.58
C ASP A 128 -21.78 -9.56 12.05
N GLY A 129 -21.81 -8.33 11.52
CA GLY A 129 -21.91 -8.09 10.09
C GLY A 129 -20.64 -8.49 9.33
N ASP A 130 -20.79 -9.23 8.22
CA ASP A 130 -19.70 -9.44 7.27
C ASP A 130 -19.66 -8.32 6.23
N PHE A 131 -18.73 -7.38 6.41
CA PHE A 131 -18.53 -6.25 5.50
C PHE A 131 -17.54 -6.56 4.36
N GLY A 132 -16.96 -7.77 4.34
CA GLY A 132 -16.02 -8.22 3.32
C GLY A 132 -14.84 -7.26 3.10
N ASN A 133 -14.76 -6.70 1.90
CA ASN A 133 -13.70 -5.74 1.52
C ASN A 133 -14.10 -4.27 1.69
N TYR A 134 -15.27 -3.98 2.25
CA TYR A 134 -15.73 -2.62 2.49
C TYR A 134 -15.48 -2.19 3.92
N CYS A 135 -15.35 -0.88 4.12
CA CYS A 135 -15.30 -0.24 5.42
C CYS A 135 -16.57 -0.57 6.20
N ALA A 136 -16.45 -1.12 7.40
CA ALA A 136 -17.58 -1.46 8.25
C ALA A 136 -18.39 -0.22 8.66
N ALA A 137 -17.72 0.93 8.82
CA ALA A 137 -18.36 2.18 9.18
C ALA A 137 -19.12 2.83 8.02
N CYS A 138 -18.64 2.83 6.77
CA CYS A 138 -19.36 3.50 5.67
C CYS A 138 -20.02 2.56 4.66
N MET A 139 -19.59 1.30 4.54
CA MET A 139 -19.98 0.35 3.48
C MET A 139 -19.76 0.84 2.04
N LEU A 140 -19.03 1.94 1.85
CA LEU A 140 -18.80 2.56 0.54
C LEU A 140 -17.38 2.34 0.07
N GLU A 141 -16.44 2.67 0.94
CA GLU A 141 -15.03 2.63 0.62
C GLU A 141 -14.42 1.30 0.99
N PRO A 142 -13.40 0.84 0.26
CA PRO A 142 -12.59 -0.26 0.73
C PRO A 142 -11.96 0.09 2.07
N TRP A 143 -11.90 -0.87 2.98
CA TRP A 143 -11.12 -0.67 4.19
C TRP A 143 -9.62 -0.58 3.86
N THR A 144 -8.92 0.28 4.59
CA THR A 144 -7.46 0.44 4.54
C THR A 144 -6.82 0.08 5.88
N HIS A 145 -7.58 0.15 6.97
CA HIS A 145 -7.13 -0.04 8.33
C HIS A 145 -7.94 -1.15 8.97
N LEU A 146 -7.32 -2.30 9.21
CA LEU A 146 -7.99 -3.42 9.90
C LEU A 146 -7.80 -3.25 11.41
N LEU A 147 -8.89 -3.36 12.15
CA LEU A 147 -8.88 -3.32 13.61
C LEU A 147 -8.74 -4.75 14.18
N PRO A 148 -8.25 -4.92 15.43
CA PRO A 148 -8.14 -6.22 16.10
C PRO A 148 -9.45 -7.00 16.21
N CYS A 149 -10.59 -6.31 16.21
CA CYS A 149 -11.90 -6.96 16.17
C CYS A 149 -12.27 -7.57 14.80
N GLY A 150 -11.46 -7.33 13.76
CA GLY A 150 -11.70 -7.80 12.39
C GLY A 150 -12.45 -6.81 11.50
N HIS A 151 -12.99 -5.72 12.05
CA HIS A 151 -13.62 -4.67 11.26
C HIS A 151 -12.59 -3.79 10.56
N GLY A 152 -12.76 -3.60 9.25
CA GLY A 152 -11.95 -2.69 8.46
C GLY A 152 -12.55 -1.30 8.37
N LEU A 153 -11.72 -0.26 8.47
CA LEU A 153 -12.08 1.14 8.27
C LEU A 153 -11.33 1.75 7.08
N CYS A 154 -11.96 2.64 6.31
CA CYS A 154 -11.25 3.52 5.39
C CYS A 154 -10.61 4.68 6.17
N THR A 155 -9.59 5.34 5.60
CA THR A 155 -8.88 6.46 6.25
C THR A 155 -9.81 7.55 6.77
N LEU A 156 -10.84 7.92 6.00
CA LEU A 156 -11.79 8.95 6.43
C LEU A 156 -12.64 8.52 7.63
N CYS A 157 -13.06 7.25 7.69
CA CYS A 157 -13.81 6.74 8.85
C CYS A 157 -12.91 6.49 10.06
N LEU A 158 -11.63 6.17 9.84
CA LEU A 158 -10.61 6.12 10.89
C LEU A 158 -10.43 7.51 11.53
N ARG A 159 -10.26 8.57 10.73
CA ARG A 159 -10.12 9.95 11.25
C ARG A 159 -11.40 10.51 11.87
N ALA A 160 -12.54 9.92 11.54
CA ALA A 160 -13.83 10.32 12.07
C ALA A 160 -14.28 9.50 13.30
N CYS A 161 -13.55 8.44 13.66
CA CYS A 161 -13.88 7.65 14.85
C CYS A 161 -13.52 8.39 16.13
N ASN A 162 -13.95 7.83 17.25
CA ASN A 162 -13.56 8.32 18.56
C ASN A 162 -12.12 7.88 18.82
N GLY A 163 -11.22 8.85 18.94
CA GLY A 163 -9.78 8.63 19.00
C GLY A 163 -9.02 9.94 18.86
N GLN A 164 -7.69 9.89 19.00
CA GLN A 164 -6.82 11.05 18.96
C GLN A 164 -5.91 11.02 17.72
N GLU A 165 -5.90 12.10 16.94
CA GLU A 165 -4.92 12.29 15.87
C GLU A 165 -3.58 12.73 16.50
N MET A 166 -2.54 11.94 16.26
CA MET A 166 -1.19 12.13 16.76
C MET A 166 -0.24 12.55 15.62
N ILE A 167 0.91 13.10 15.98
CA ILE A 167 1.94 13.47 15.00
C ILE A 167 2.42 12.26 14.18
N GLY A 168 2.84 12.52 12.95
CA GLY A 168 3.33 11.48 12.03
C GLY A 168 2.21 10.72 11.32
N CYS A 169 1.06 11.37 11.15
CA CYS A 169 -0.12 10.82 10.46
C CYS A 169 -0.65 9.57 11.16
N ARG A 170 -0.71 9.56 12.49
CA ARG A 170 -1.15 8.43 13.32
C ARG A 170 -2.49 8.77 13.98
N MET A 171 -3.35 7.78 14.11
CA MET A 171 -4.61 7.85 14.85
C MET A 171 -4.55 6.81 15.97
N GLU A 172 -4.67 7.23 17.21
CA GLU A 172 -5.00 6.33 18.31
C GLU A 172 -6.50 6.03 18.28
N VAL A 173 -6.86 4.75 18.25
CA VAL A 173 -8.24 4.29 18.16
C VAL A 173 -8.61 3.53 19.42
N ASP A 174 -9.43 4.12 20.26
CA ASP A 174 -9.84 3.48 21.51
C ASP A 174 -10.90 2.39 21.28
N GLU A 175 -11.78 2.61 20.31
CA GLU A 175 -13.01 1.84 20.15
C GLU A 175 -13.35 1.59 18.67
N CYS A 176 -13.82 0.38 18.36
CA CYS A 176 -14.38 0.10 17.04
C CYS A 176 -15.71 0.86 16.84
N PRO A 177 -15.87 1.68 15.79
CA PRO A 177 -17.14 2.40 15.53
C PRO A 177 -18.30 1.49 15.11
N THR A 178 -18.07 0.18 14.96
CA THR A 178 -19.06 -0.79 14.49
C THR A 178 -19.47 -1.77 15.58
N CYS A 179 -18.51 -2.36 16.31
CA CYS A 179 -18.81 -3.36 17.34
C CYS A 179 -18.51 -2.92 18.78
N GLU A 180 -17.98 -1.71 18.99
CA GLU A 180 -17.70 -1.14 20.32
C GLU A 180 -16.80 -2.02 21.21
N ARG A 181 -16.10 -3.00 20.62
CA ARG A 181 -15.05 -3.72 21.31
C ARG A 181 -13.97 -2.70 21.63
N ASP A 182 -13.71 -2.52 22.93
CA ASP A 182 -12.53 -1.83 23.42
C ASP A 182 -11.30 -2.50 22.80
N ILE A 183 -10.54 -1.72 22.06
CA ILE A 183 -9.36 -2.18 21.34
C ILE A 183 -8.10 -1.96 22.19
N GLY A 184 -8.25 -1.32 23.35
CA GLY A 184 -7.19 -0.91 24.25
C GLY A 184 -6.56 0.40 23.81
N SER A 185 -5.99 1.13 24.79
CA SER A 185 -5.34 2.44 24.67
C SER A 185 -3.98 2.42 23.95
N GLN A 186 -3.82 1.56 22.93
CA GLN A 186 -2.58 1.41 22.15
C GLN A 186 -2.85 1.03 20.68
N CYS A 187 -4.11 1.03 20.22
CA CYS A 187 -4.41 0.70 18.82
C CYS A 187 -4.11 1.88 17.89
N ILE A 188 -2.84 2.05 17.55
CA ILE A 188 -2.38 3.15 16.70
C ILE A 188 -2.45 2.77 15.22
N ARG A 189 -3.02 3.65 14.38
CA ARG A 189 -3.21 3.49 12.94
C ARG A 189 -2.75 4.74 12.18
N LYS A 190 -1.65 4.58 11.45
CA LYS A 190 -0.97 5.45 10.51
C LYS A 190 -1.74 5.42 9.22
N PHE A 191 -1.98 6.60 8.70
CA PHE A 191 -2.61 6.80 7.42
C PHE A 191 -1.69 7.60 6.51
N VAL A 192 -2.05 7.61 5.25
CA VAL A 192 -1.36 8.38 4.21
C VAL A 192 -2.24 9.61 3.95
N PRO A 193 -1.75 10.84 4.22
CA PRO A 193 -2.48 12.06 3.94
C PRO A 193 -2.83 12.18 2.44
N PRO A 194 -3.84 12.97 2.06
CA PRO A 194 -4.27 13.06 0.68
C PRO A 194 -3.26 13.77 -0.25
N THR A 195 -2.41 14.65 0.30
CA THR A 195 -1.48 15.49 -0.47
C THR A 195 -0.11 14.85 -0.69
N VAL A 196 0.17 13.71 -0.06
CA VAL A 196 1.48 13.05 -0.21
C VAL A 196 1.57 12.22 -1.48
N ALA A 197 2.77 12.17 -2.04
CA ALA A 197 3.11 11.24 -3.11
C ALA A 197 3.59 9.89 -2.51
N PRO A 198 3.36 8.76 -3.21
CA PRO A 198 3.78 7.46 -2.71
C PRO A 198 5.30 7.30 -2.81
N ARG A 199 5.89 6.68 -1.78
CA ARG A 199 7.30 6.28 -1.75
C ARG A 199 7.37 4.77 -1.89
N VAL A 200 8.02 4.28 -2.94
CA VAL A 200 7.97 2.86 -3.33
C VAL A 200 9.38 2.27 -3.33
N LEU A 201 9.54 1.11 -2.69
CA LEU A 201 10.73 0.27 -2.78
C LEU A 201 10.44 -0.93 -3.68
N ALA A 202 11.26 -1.13 -4.71
CA ALA A 202 11.17 -2.25 -5.65
C ALA A 202 12.43 -3.12 -5.53
N LEU A 203 12.26 -4.37 -5.09
CA LEU A 203 13.35 -5.31 -4.84
C LEU A 203 13.41 -6.38 -5.94
N ASP A 204 14.49 -6.36 -6.71
CA ASP A 204 14.74 -7.36 -7.76
C ASP A 204 14.84 -8.78 -7.22
N GLY A 205 14.59 -9.76 -8.09
CA GLY A 205 14.96 -11.15 -7.84
C GLY A 205 16.41 -11.47 -8.22
N GLY A 206 17.08 -12.34 -7.45
CA GLY A 206 18.49 -12.68 -7.70
C GLY A 206 19.12 -13.80 -6.86
N GLY A 207 18.36 -14.63 -6.15
CA GLY A 207 18.90 -15.77 -5.37
C GLY A 207 19.85 -15.35 -4.25
N VAL A 208 21.00 -16.02 -4.12
CA VAL A 208 22.07 -15.67 -3.15
C VAL A 208 22.63 -14.26 -3.34
N LYS A 209 22.50 -13.68 -4.55
CA LYS A 209 22.88 -12.29 -4.82
C LYS A 209 21.98 -11.26 -4.10
N GLY A 210 20.85 -11.70 -3.53
CA GLY A 210 20.05 -10.89 -2.63
C GLY A 210 20.82 -10.36 -1.40
N MET A 211 21.96 -10.96 -1.05
CA MET A 211 22.86 -10.37 -0.04
C MET A 211 23.36 -8.98 -0.44
N VAL A 212 23.70 -8.78 -1.71
CA VAL A 212 24.12 -7.47 -2.24
C VAL A 212 22.98 -6.47 -2.12
N GLN A 213 21.73 -6.89 -2.38
CA GLN A 213 20.55 -6.04 -2.22
C GLN A 213 20.40 -5.54 -0.77
N LEU A 214 20.63 -6.41 0.23
CA LEU A 214 20.63 -6.02 1.64
C LEU A 214 21.78 -5.06 1.99
N GLU A 215 22.98 -5.27 1.43
CA GLU A 215 24.10 -4.34 1.62
C GLU A 215 23.85 -2.96 0.99
N ILE A 216 23.19 -2.91 -0.18
CA ILE A 216 22.75 -1.65 -0.80
C ILE A 216 21.74 -0.92 0.09
N LEU A 217 20.77 -1.64 0.65
CA LEU A 217 19.79 -1.04 1.57
C LEU A 217 20.47 -0.52 2.85
N THR A 218 21.45 -1.24 3.41
CA THR A 218 22.25 -0.77 4.54
C THR A 218 23.02 0.50 4.18
N HIS A 219 23.64 0.54 2.99
CA HIS A 219 24.34 1.74 2.54
C HIS A 219 23.36 2.92 2.33
N LEU A 220 22.19 2.69 1.72
CA LEU A 220 21.16 3.72 1.57
C LEU A 220 20.71 4.27 2.92
N LEU A 221 20.52 3.40 3.92
CA LEU A 221 20.13 3.81 5.27
C LEU A 221 21.23 4.64 5.96
N LYS A 222 22.51 4.33 5.73
CA LYS A 222 23.64 5.17 6.15
C LYS A 222 23.63 6.54 5.48
N GLU A 223 23.36 6.61 4.18
CA GLU A 223 23.27 7.90 3.46
C GLU A 223 22.08 8.77 3.92
N VAL A 224 21.08 8.18 4.56
CA VAL A 224 19.94 8.90 5.15
C VAL A 224 20.31 9.53 6.50
N ASP A 225 21.31 9.00 7.20
CA ASP A 225 21.81 9.51 8.50
C ASP A 225 20.75 9.58 9.62
N LEU A 226 19.75 8.70 9.53
CA LEU A 226 18.69 8.49 10.54
C LEU A 226 18.53 7.01 10.90
N GLY A 227 19.41 6.16 10.36
CA GLY A 227 19.26 4.71 10.33
C GLY A 227 19.32 4.00 11.68
N ASP A 228 19.96 4.62 12.67
CA ASP A 228 20.14 4.02 14.00
C ASP A 228 18.85 4.09 14.84
N THR A 229 17.91 4.97 14.48
CA THR A 229 16.62 5.11 15.17
C THR A 229 15.43 4.82 14.24
N ILE A 230 15.52 5.25 12.98
CA ILE A 230 14.39 5.14 12.05
C ILE A 230 14.53 3.89 11.20
N HIS A 231 13.60 2.96 11.37
CA HIS A 231 13.54 1.75 10.57
C HIS A 231 13.35 2.06 9.07
N ILE A 232 14.04 1.31 8.19
CA ILE A 232 14.04 1.57 6.74
C ILE A 232 12.62 1.59 6.14
N SER A 233 11.69 0.80 6.70
CA SER A 233 10.32 0.76 6.22
C SER A 233 9.57 2.09 6.42
N THR A 234 9.97 2.95 7.36
CA THR A 234 9.36 4.28 7.58
C THR A 234 9.52 5.19 6.36
N PHE A 235 10.56 4.99 5.55
CA PHE A 235 10.83 5.75 4.34
C PHE A 235 9.99 5.31 3.14
N PHE A 236 9.27 4.19 3.23
CA PHE A 236 8.50 3.63 2.12
C PHE A 236 7.03 3.39 2.50
N ASP A 237 6.14 3.67 1.57
CA ASP A 237 4.70 3.43 1.71
C ASP A 237 4.29 2.07 1.14
N LEU A 238 5.09 1.57 0.20
CA LEU A 238 4.94 0.27 -0.44
C LEU A 238 6.31 -0.36 -0.69
N ILE A 239 6.47 -1.62 -0.29
CA ILE A 239 7.60 -2.46 -0.67
C ILE A 239 7.10 -3.57 -1.59
N VAL A 240 7.66 -3.67 -2.79
CA VAL A 240 7.35 -4.74 -3.73
C VAL A 240 8.59 -5.57 -4.00
N GLY A 241 8.53 -6.85 -3.66
CA GLY A 241 9.55 -7.81 -4.04
C GLY A 241 9.05 -8.64 -5.22
N SER A 242 9.90 -8.86 -6.23
CA SER A 242 9.71 -10.03 -7.06
C SER A 242 9.93 -11.24 -6.16
N SER A 243 8.90 -12.08 -6.01
CA SER A 243 9.10 -13.37 -5.36
C SER A 243 10.14 -14.13 -6.14
N ILE A 244 10.62 -15.12 -5.43
CA ILE A 244 11.70 -15.98 -5.73
C ILE A 244 11.13 -17.31 -5.20
N GLY A 245 10.44 -18.00 -6.09
CA GLY A 245 9.85 -19.32 -5.85
C GLY A 245 10.71 -20.40 -6.49
N ILE A 246 10.57 -21.66 -6.06
CA ILE A 246 11.27 -22.79 -6.68
C ILE A 246 10.70 -23.01 -8.09
N GLY A 247 11.44 -22.62 -9.12
CA GLY A 247 11.21 -22.97 -10.52
C GLY A 247 12.43 -23.67 -11.11
N PHE A 248 12.27 -24.94 -11.51
CA PHE A 248 13.15 -25.84 -12.30
C PHE A 248 14.66 -25.97 -12.00
N CYS A 249 15.25 -25.10 -11.21
CA CYS A 249 16.60 -25.22 -10.70
C CYS A 249 16.55 -25.07 -9.18
N HIS A 250 17.60 -25.50 -8.50
CA HIS A 250 17.72 -25.57 -7.04
C HIS A 250 17.67 -24.23 -6.31
N ASP A 251 17.13 -23.20 -6.94
CA ASP A 251 17.44 -21.82 -6.64
C ASP A 251 16.25 -21.14 -5.99
N THR A 252 16.56 -20.04 -5.32
CA THR A 252 15.65 -18.92 -5.13
C THR A 252 14.71 -19.03 -3.88
N PHE A 253 15.07 -18.35 -2.76
CA PHE A 253 14.16 -18.07 -1.61
C PHE A 253 14.16 -16.61 -0.98
N HIS A 254 14.81 -15.56 -1.51
CA HIS A 254 15.24 -14.45 -0.61
C HIS A 254 14.63 -13.03 -0.72
N CYS A 255 14.17 -12.54 -1.88
CA CYS A 255 13.84 -11.09 -2.01
C CYS A 255 12.42 -10.74 -1.57
N GLY A 256 11.44 -11.58 -1.87
CA GLY A 256 10.10 -11.43 -1.30
C GLY A 256 10.09 -11.63 0.22
N LEU A 257 10.99 -12.49 0.74
CA LEU A 257 11.23 -12.66 2.17
C LEU A 257 11.69 -11.34 2.80
N CYS A 258 12.70 -10.68 2.23
CA CYS A 258 13.15 -9.37 2.70
C CYS A 258 12.01 -8.34 2.68
N ALA A 259 11.21 -8.30 1.60
CA ALA A 259 10.06 -7.40 1.52
C ALA A 259 9.05 -7.64 2.66
N LEU A 260 8.71 -8.91 2.94
CA LEU A 260 7.79 -9.26 4.02
C LEU A 260 8.42 -9.09 5.42
N GLY A 261 9.70 -9.40 5.60
CA GLY A 261 10.44 -9.20 6.84
C GLY A 261 10.50 -7.72 7.23
N LEU A 262 11.01 -6.89 6.33
CA LEU A 262 11.11 -5.44 6.50
C LEU A 262 9.72 -4.81 6.68
N GLY A 263 8.76 -5.16 5.82
CA GLY A 263 7.48 -4.46 5.78
C GLY A 263 6.44 -4.95 6.77
N THR A 264 6.42 -6.25 7.10
CA THR A 264 5.36 -6.87 7.92
C THR A 264 5.79 -7.34 9.30
N LYS A 265 7.09 -7.57 9.50
CA LYS A 265 7.67 -7.96 10.80
C LYS A 265 8.53 -6.88 11.43
N GLY A 266 8.92 -5.87 10.68
CA GLY A 266 9.81 -4.82 11.18
C GLY A 266 11.20 -5.35 11.51
N TRP A 267 11.65 -6.42 10.82
CA TRP A 267 13.02 -6.92 10.96
C TRP A 267 14.00 -5.83 10.56
N SER A 268 15.05 -5.63 11.37
CA SER A 268 16.17 -4.79 10.96
C SER A 268 16.86 -5.37 9.72
N LEU A 269 17.70 -4.56 9.06
CA LEU A 269 18.48 -5.05 7.92
C LEU A 269 19.47 -6.14 8.34
N GLU A 270 20.00 -6.04 9.56
CA GLU A 270 20.89 -7.00 10.20
C GLU A 270 20.16 -8.32 10.47
N GLU A 271 18.94 -8.26 11.03
CA GLU A 271 18.11 -9.44 11.22
C GLU A 271 17.73 -10.07 9.88
N CYS A 272 17.39 -9.26 8.87
CA CYS A 272 17.16 -9.75 7.51
C CYS A 272 18.40 -10.47 6.95
N LYS A 273 19.62 -9.93 7.15
CA LYS A 273 20.88 -10.58 6.72
C LYS A 273 21.11 -11.89 7.47
N GLU A 274 20.88 -11.93 8.77
CA GLU A 274 21.04 -13.15 9.57
C GLU A 274 20.06 -14.24 9.13
N LYS A 275 18.77 -13.91 9.02
CA LYS A 275 17.73 -14.83 8.53
C LYS A 275 18.02 -15.28 7.11
N PHE A 276 18.47 -14.37 6.24
CA PHE A 276 18.92 -14.69 4.89
C PHE A 276 20.02 -15.75 4.92
N LEU A 277 21.07 -15.57 5.73
CA LEU A 277 22.17 -16.53 5.84
C LEU A 277 21.71 -17.88 6.39
N GLN A 278 20.93 -17.88 7.47
CA GLN A 278 20.40 -19.11 8.09
C GLN A 278 19.59 -19.93 7.08
N LEU A 279 18.68 -19.27 6.35
CA LEU A 279 17.86 -19.90 5.32
C LEU A 279 18.72 -20.39 4.15
N SER A 280 19.67 -19.57 3.70
CA SER A 280 20.61 -19.92 2.64
C SER A 280 21.35 -21.22 2.98
N HIS A 281 21.94 -21.31 4.18
CA HIS A 281 22.66 -22.51 4.61
C HIS A 281 21.77 -23.75 4.71
N GLN A 282 20.53 -23.62 5.19
CA GLN A 282 19.61 -24.75 5.36
C GLN A 282 19.04 -25.28 4.04
N ILE A 283 18.87 -24.39 3.06
CA ILE A 283 18.34 -24.68 1.72
C ILE A 283 19.43 -25.26 0.81
N PHE A 284 20.61 -24.65 0.79
CA PHE A 284 21.68 -24.94 -0.18
C PHE A 284 22.80 -25.85 0.37
N ALA A 285 22.70 -26.39 1.59
CA ALA A 285 23.66 -27.36 2.10
C ALA A 285 23.81 -28.58 1.15
N PRO A 286 25.02 -28.95 0.71
CA PRO A 286 25.23 -30.09 -0.19
C PRO A 286 24.88 -31.40 0.51
N ARG A 287 23.87 -32.14 0.02
CA ARG A 287 23.38 -33.36 0.67
C ARG A 287 23.96 -34.68 0.14
N SER A 288 24.97 -34.68 -0.74
CA SER A 288 25.60 -35.92 -1.22
C SER A 288 27.10 -35.80 -1.51
N ARG A 289 27.93 -36.54 -0.76
CA ARG A 289 29.38 -36.70 -1.02
C ARG A 289 29.68 -37.43 -2.34
N THR A 290 28.79 -38.31 -2.78
CA THR A 290 28.92 -39.09 -4.02
C THR A 290 28.66 -38.25 -5.29
N ALA A 291 27.73 -37.28 -5.24
CA ALA A 291 27.48 -36.37 -6.37
C ALA A 291 28.68 -35.44 -6.64
N ASN A 292 29.34 -34.94 -5.59
CA ASN A 292 30.54 -34.11 -5.72
C ASN A 292 31.75 -34.89 -6.26
N PHE A 293 31.84 -36.20 -5.97
CA PHE A 293 32.89 -37.06 -6.50
C PHE A 293 32.70 -37.31 -8.01
N PHE A 294 31.49 -37.66 -8.46
CA PHE A 294 31.22 -37.87 -9.89
C PHE A 294 31.27 -36.57 -10.72
N SER A 295 30.91 -35.41 -10.15
CA SER A 295 31.03 -34.12 -10.82
C SER A 295 32.48 -33.69 -11.06
N ARG A 296 33.42 -34.12 -10.20
CA ARG A 296 34.85 -33.85 -10.35
C ARG A 296 35.53 -34.74 -11.40
N VAL A 297 35.02 -35.95 -11.62
CA VAL A 297 35.60 -36.93 -12.56
C VAL A 297 35.08 -36.75 -14.00
N SER A 298 33.87 -36.20 -14.20
CA SER A 298 33.18 -36.21 -15.50
C SER A 298 33.10 -34.87 -16.25
N GLY A 299 33.92 -33.87 -15.88
CA GLY A 299 33.99 -32.60 -16.62
C GLY A 299 32.68 -31.81 -16.69
N GLY A 300 31.87 -31.82 -15.62
CA GLY A 300 30.71 -30.92 -15.44
C GLY A 300 29.49 -31.15 -16.34
N TRP A 301 29.60 -31.89 -17.45
CA TRP A 301 28.47 -32.14 -18.36
C TRP A 301 27.53 -33.24 -17.81
N PHE A 302 28.10 -34.33 -17.29
CA PHE A 302 27.33 -35.46 -16.79
C PHE A 302 26.52 -35.10 -15.53
N SER A 303 27.07 -34.25 -14.64
CA SER A 303 26.34 -33.75 -13.47
C SER A 303 25.19 -32.82 -13.86
N THR A 304 25.35 -32.01 -14.90
CA THR A 304 24.29 -31.12 -15.43
C THR A 304 23.14 -31.93 -16.03
N VAL A 305 23.45 -32.95 -16.82
CA VAL A 305 22.45 -33.82 -17.46
C VAL A 305 21.77 -34.72 -16.44
N VAL A 306 22.51 -35.33 -15.51
CA VAL A 306 21.93 -36.16 -14.43
C VAL A 306 21.09 -35.31 -13.47
N SER A 307 21.49 -34.07 -13.19
CA SER A 307 20.67 -33.15 -12.39
C SER A 307 19.41 -32.75 -13.14
N ALA A 308 19.50 -32.41 -14.43
CA ALA A 308 18.33 -32.13 -15.28
C ALA A 308 17.39 -33.35 -15.41
N LEU A 309 17.94 -34.56 -15.56
CA LEU A 309 17.18 -35.81 -15.63
C LEU A 309 16.49 -36.14 -14.30
N ARG A 310 17.19 -35.96 -13.15
CA ARG A 310 16.60 -36.10 -11.81
C ARG A 310 15.52 -35.04 -11.55
N ILE A 311 15.69 -33.81 -12.04
CA ILE A 311 14.69 -32.74 -11.92
C ILE A 311 13.43 -33.06 -12.73
N PHE A 312 13.61 -33.56 -13.95
CA PHE A 312 12.52 -33.96 -14.84
C PHE A 312 11.77 -35.20 -14.34
N LEU A 313 12.48 -36.17 -13.76
CA LEU A 313 11.90 -37.43 -13.29
C LEU A 313 11.35 -37.40 -11.84
N LEU A 314 11.96 -36.62 -10.94
CA LEU A 314 11.61 -36.65 -9.49
C LEU A 314 10.85 -35.41 -9.01
N GLY A 315 10.59 -34.42 -9.89
CA GLY A 315 9.90 -33.20 -9.50
C GLY A 315 10.60 -32.53 -8.32
N GLY A 316 11.76 -31.91 -8.57
CA GLY A 316 12.57 -31.02 -7.70
C GLY A 316 12.95 -31.51 -6.28
N ILE A 317 14.21 -31.34 -5.92
CA ILE A 317 14.91 -32.08 -4.85
C ILE A 317 14.93 -31.34 -3.50
N CYS A 318 14.42 -30.11 -3.40
CA CYS A 318 14.33 -29.40 -2.11
C CYS A 318 13.22 -30.00 -1.24
N ASN A 319 13.61 -30.59 -0.10
CA ASN A 319 12.68 -31.11 0.90
C ASN A 319 11.88 -29.95 1.47
N SER A 320 10.63 -29.86 1.04
CA SER A 320 9.74 -28.76 1.32
C SER A 320 9.49 -28.59 2.82
N ALA A 321 9.52 -29.68 3.59
CA ALA A 321 9.34 -29.66 5.04
C ALA A 321 10.39 -28.83 5.80
N ILE A 322 11.61 -28.72 5.27
CA ILE A 322 12.69 -27.94 5.90
C ILE A 322 12.41 -26.44 5.70
N ILE A 323 12.17 -26.02 4.46
CA ILE A 323 11.83 -24.62 4.14
C ILE A 323 10.58 -24.18 4.91
N ASP A 324 9.57 -25.05 4.99
CA ASP A 324 8.33 -24.82 5.75
C ASP A 324 8.62 -24.52 7.22
N ARG A 325 9.44 -25.36 7.85
CA ARG A 325 9.83 -25.21 9.25
C ARG A 325 10.58 -23.89 9.44
N CYS A 326 11.60 -23.62 8.64
CA CYS A 326 12.42 -22.42 8.78
C CYS A 326 11.59 -21.14 8.59
N LEU A 327 10.66 -21.15 7.65
CA LEU A 327 9.74 -20.05 7.41
C LEU A 327 8.73 -19.85 8.54
N ARG A 328 8.16 -20.95 9.04
CA ARG A 328 7.25 -20.93 10.19
C ARG A 328 7.96 -20.45 11.45
N ASP A 329 9.20 -20.85 11.64
CA ASP A 329 10.04 -20.44 12.76
C ASP A 329 10.42 -18.96 12.63
N SER A 330 10.70 -18.49 11.41
CA SER A 330 11.09 -17.09 11.16
C SER A 330 9.92 -16.13 11.29
N PHE A 331 8.79 -16.39 10.62
CA PHE A 331 7.64 -15.49 10.69
C PHE A 331 6.73 -15.76 11.88
N GLY A 332 6.76 -16.94 12.48
CA GLY A 332 5.82 -17.36 13.52
C GLY A 332 4.51 -17.95 12.97
N ASN A 333 3.90 -18.83 13.78
CA ASN A 333 2.71 -19.61 13.39
C ASN A 333 1.41 -18.79 13.25
N SER A 334 1.35 -17.60 13.83
CA SER A 334 0.20 -16.70 13.88
C SER A 334 0.25 -15.55 12.86
N SER A 335 1.30 -15.48 12.06
CA SER A 335 1.55 -14.35 11.16
C SER A 335 0.71 -14.45 9.90
N LEU A 336 -0.32 -13.61 9.84
CA LEU A 336 -1.25 -13.51 8.72
C LEU A 336 -0.74 -12.55 7.64
N MET A 337 -1.09 -12.80 6.39
CA MET A 337 -0.77 -11.94 5.26
C MET A 337 -1.35 -10.54 5.47
N ILE A 338 -2.53 -10.45 6.11
CA ILE A 338 -3.14 -9.20 6.56
C ILE A 338 -3.21 -9.26 8.08
N GLN A 339 -2.40 -8.46 8.78
CA GLN A 339 -2.28 -8.49 10.24
C GLN A 339 -3.19 -7.41 10.87
N PRO A 340 -4.25 -7.79 11.62
CA PRO A 340 -5.17 -6.83 12.23
C PRO A 340 -4.63 -6.16 13.50
N ASN A 341 -3.63 -6.75 14.14
CA ASN A 341 -3.20 -6.41 15.51
C ASN A 341 -1.90 -5.61 15.58
N ILE A 342 -1.24 -5.36 14.46
CA ILE A 342 0.02 -4.63 14.46
C ILE A 342 -0.25 -3.15 14.23
N GLU A 343 0.40 -2.31 15.03
CA GLU A 343 0.40 -0.86 14.93
C GLU A 343 0.60 -0.46 13.47
N HIS A 344 1.71 -0.79 12.81
CA HIS A 344 1.86 -0.67 11.35
C HIS A 344 2.58 -1.82 10.68
N VAL A 345 1.98 -2.28 9.59
CA VAL A 345 2.64 -3.06 8.56
C VAL A 345 2.77 -2.16 7.34
N THR A 346 4.00 -1.87 6.91
CA THR A 346 4.23 -1.22 5.62
C THR A 346 3.53 -2.03 4.55
N LYS A 347 2.89 -1.39 3.57
CA LYS A 347 2.21 -2.16 2.52
C LYS A 347 3.27 -2.96 1.78
N VAL A 348 3.04 -4.26 1.64
CA VAL A 348 3.94 -5.17 0.94
C VAL A 348 3.17 -5.86 -0.15
N ALA A 349 3.80 -6.01 -1.31
CA ALA A 349 3.36 -6.91 -2.35
C ALA A 349 4.50 -7.81 -2.81
N VAL A 350 4.16 -9.06 -3.13
CA VAL A 350 5.07 -10.09 -3.58
C VAL A 350 4.54 -10.63 -4.91
N ILE A 351 5.35 -10.55 -5.95
CA ILE A 351 5.00 -10.99 -7.30
C ILE A 351 5.23 -12.50 -7.42
N VAL A 352 4.23 -13.25 -7.87
CA VAL A 352 4.35 -14.67 -8.23
C VAL A 352 3.68 -14.93 -9.57
N ASN A 353 3.97 -16.06 -10.21
CA ASN A 353 3.29 -16.48 -11.43
C ASN A 353 2.38 -17.69 -11.16
N GLU A 354 1.17 -17.70 -11.70
CA GLU A 354 0.31 -18.89 -11.69
C GLU A 354 0.88 -19.94 -12.65
N ALA A 355 1.21 -21.15 -12.18
CA ALA A 355 1.93 -22.11 -13.04
C ALA A 355 1.07 -22.70 -14.17
N SER A 356 -0.26 -22.69 -14.03
CA SER A 356 -1.18 -23.17 -15.08
C SER A 356 -1.32 -22.20 -16.25
N THR A 357 -1.16 -20.90 -16.01
CA THR A 357 -1.40 -19.84 -17.00
C THR A 357 -0.16 -19.01 -17.31
N SER A 358 0.91 -19.19 -16.52
CA SER A 358 2.06 -18.27 -16.43
C SER A 358 1.65 -16.81 -16.14
N GLY A 359 0.45 -16.59 -15.61
CA GLY A 359 -0.09 -15.26 -15.35
C GLY A 359 0.49 -14.64 -14.08
N THR A 360 0.97 -13.40 -14.19
CA THR A 360 1.49 -12.62 -13.06
C THR A 360 0.39 -12.34 -12.03
N THR A 361 0.67 -12.64 -10.77
CA THR A 361 -0.24 -12.49 -9.63
C THR A 361 0.47 -11.81 -8.47
N LEU A 362 -0.16 -10.84 -7.81
CA LEU A 362 0.40 -10.22 -6.59
C LEU A 362 -0.30 -10.68 -5.31
N PHE A 363 0.51 -11.20 -4.41
CA PHE A 363 0.16 -11.37 -3.01
C PHE A 363 0.49 -10.08 -2.27
N SER A 364 -0.52 -9.44 -1.70
CA SER A 364 -0.37 -8.20 -0.92
C SER A 364 -1.04 -8.27 0.44
N ASN A 365 -0.57 -7.43 1.37
CA ASN A 365 -1.11 -7.29 2.72
C ASN A 365 -2.15 -6.17 2.87
N TYR A 366 -2.64 -5.64 1.74
CA TYR A 366 -3.63 -4.55 1.69
C TYR A 366 -4.83 -4.92 0.84
N ASN A 367 -5.90 -4.15 1.01
CA ASN A 367 -7.14 -4.29 0.25
C ASN A 367 -6.99 -3.76 -1.18
N LYS A 368 -7.56 -4.49 -2.14
CA LYS A 368 -7.37 -4.32 -3.58
C LYS A 368 -8.66 -4.00 -4.32
N LEU A 369 -9.74 -3.72 -3.59
CA LEU A 369 -11.07 -3.55 -4.17
C LEU A 369 -11.15 -2.40 -5.20
N ARG A 370 -10.34 -1.34 -5.03
CA ARG A 370 -10.23 -0.21 -5.97
C ARG A 370 -9.33 -0.50 -7.19
N HIS A 371 -8.62 -1.62 -7.21
CA HIS A 371 -7.67 -1.92 -8.27
C HIS A 371 -8.43 -2.43 -9.49
N HIS A 372 -8.36 -1.67 -10.59
CA HIS A 372 -8.96 -2.09 -11.85
C HIS A 372 -8.24 -3.34 -12.38
N LYS A 373 -9.02 -4.32 -12.83
CA LYS A 373 -8.48 -5.49 -13.53
C LYS A 373 -7.71 -5.01 -14.75
N ASN A 374 -6.42 -5.35 -14.81
CA ASN A 374 -5.61 -5.17 -16.00
C ASN A 374 -5.22 -6.56 -16.54
N LYS A 375 -4.67 -6.60 -17.77
CA LYS A 375 -4.20 -7.85 -18.38
C LYS A 375 -2.74 -8.19 -18.01
N SER A 376 -2.02 -7.27 -17.39
CA SER A 376 -0.59 -7.40 -17.08
C SER A 376 -0.35 -8.21 -15.81
N TYR A 377 -1.24 -8.12 -14.83
CA TYR A 377 -1.19 -8.89 -13.59
C TYR A 377 -2.55 -8.92 -12.89
N THR A 378 -2.71 -9.89 -12.00
CA THR A 378 -3.94 -10.08 -11.22
C THR A 378 -3.66 -10.14 -9.73
N TRP A 379 -4.72 -10.21 -8.94
CA TRP A 379 -4.62 -10.43 -7.51
C TRP A 379 -5.61 -11.52 -7.08
N PRO A 380 -5.27 -12.30 -6.04
CA PRO A 380 -6.24 -13.19 -5.42
C PRO A 380 -7.36 -12.39 -4.75
N ALA A 381 -8.56 -12.99 -4.68
CA ALA A 381 -9.68 -12.39 -3.97
C ALA A 381 -9.35 -12.23 -2.48
N THR A 382 -9.51 -11.02 -1.95
CA THR A 382 -9.31 -10.71 -0.53
C THR A 382 -10.51 -11.20 0.31
N ASN A 383 -10.76 -12.51 0.33
CA ASN A 383 -11.77 -13.13 1.16
C ASN A 383 -11.20 -13.51 2.54
N LYS A 384 -12.05 -14.00 3.46
CA LYS A 384 -11.61 -14.47 4.79
C LYS A 384 -10.50 -15.53 4.70
N GLN A 385 -10.53 -16.38 3.68
CA GLN A 385 -9.48 -17.38 3.44
C GLN A 385 -8.13 -16.73 3.13
N TYR A 386 -8.09 -15.68 2.30
CA TYR A 386 -6.89 -14.92 2.01
C TYR A 386 -6.41 -14.11 3.21
N GLN A 387 -7.32 -13.52 3.99
CA GLN A 387 -6.95 -12.81 5.23
C GLN A 387 -6.33 -13.78 6.26
N SER A 388 -6.84 -15.02 6.34
CA SER A 388 -6.29 -16.10 7.17
C SER A 388 -5.03 -16.76 6.60
N LEU A 389 -4.57 -16.32 5.43
CA LEU A 389 -3.36 -16.87 4.81
C LEU A 389 -2.16 -16.51 5.68
N LYS A 390 -1.34 -17.49 6.03
CA LYS A 390 -0.09 -17.21 6.75
C LYS A 390 0.90 -16.55 5.79
N VAL A 391 1.60 -15.50 6.22
CA VAL A 391 2.57 -14.72 5.42
C VAL A 391 3.53 -15.64 4.66
N TRP A 392 4.08 -16.63 5.37
CA TRP A 392 5.06 -17.54 4.81
C TRP A 392 4.51 -18.49 3.73
N LYS A 393 3.18 -18.72 3.67
CA LYS A 393 2.56 -19.56 2.64
C LYS A 393 2.59 -18.93 1.25
N ALA A 394 2.89 -17.64 1.14
CA ALA A 394 3.06 -16.95 -0.13
C ALA A 394 4.35 -17.36 -0.89
N PHE A 395 5.28 -18.08 -0.24
CA PHE A 395 6.61 -18.40 -0.79
C PHE A 395 6.84 -19.86 -1.17
N TRP A 396 5.78 -20.60 -1.51
CA TRP A 396 5.87 -22.05 -1.70
C TRP A 396 5.85 -22.50 -3.17
N ARG A 397 6.32 -23.74 -3.40
CA ARG A 397 6.06 -24.64 -4.55
C ARG A 397 4.56 -24.69 -4.94
N PRO A 398 4.15 -25.55 -5.90
CA PRO A 398 2.74 -25.80 -6.22
C PRO A 398 1.82 -26.30 -5.08
N VAL A 399 1.69 -25.55 -3.99
CA VAL A 399 0.58 -25.70 -3.07
C VAL A 399 -0.60 -25.04 -3.74
N LYS A 400 -1.67 -25.82 -3.82
CA LYS A 400 -3.01 -25.38 -4.12
C LYS A 400 -3.41 -24.29 -3.12
N LEU A 401 -3.01 -23.05 -3.40
CA LEU A 401 -3.34 -21.89 -2.62
C LEU A 401 -4.51 -21.20 -3.28
N LEU A 402 -5.63 -21.10 -2.55
CA LEU A 402 -6.89 -20.65 -3.12
C LEU A 402 -7.25 -21.44 -4.40
N SER A 403 -7.02 -22.76 -4.37
CA SER A 403 -7.24 -23.66 -5.50
C SER A 403 -6.30 -23.53 -6.70
N LYS A 404 -5.23 -22.72 -6.61
CA LYS A 404 -4.26 -22.48 -7.70
C LYS A 404 -2.83 -22.82 -7.31
N ILE A 405 -2.00 -23.07 -8.30
CA ILE A 405 -0.58 -23.36 -8.15
C ILE A 405 0.21 -22.11 -8.56
N TYR A 406 1.16 -21.69 -7.73
CA TYR A 406 2.04 -20.56 -8.01
C TYR A 406 3.51 -20.99 -8.09
N GLN A 407 4.29 -20.22 -8.85
CA GLN A 407 5.71 -20.38 -9.11
C GLN A 407 6.42 -19.01 -9.10
N ASP A 408 7.72 -19.02 -9.37
CA ASP A 408 8.58 -17.84 -9.30
C ASP A 408 8.04 -16.65 -10.12
N GLY A 409 7.95 -15.48 -9.47
CA GLY A 409 7.60 -14.20 -10.10
C GLY A 409 8.73 -13.66 -10.98
N GLY A 410 9.97 -14.07 -10.72
CA GLY A 410 11.14 -13.71 -11.52
C GLY A 410 10.99 -14.07 -13.00
N LEU A 411 10.24 -15.13 -13.32
CA LEU A 411 9.97 -15.58 -14.70
C LEU A 411 9.24 -14.55 -15.56
N SER A 412 8.53 -13.60 -14.96
CA SER A 412 7.73 -12.59 -15.68
C SER A 412 8.17 -11.16 -15.33
N SER A 413 8.57 -10.89 -14.09
CA SER A 413 8.89 -9.54 -13.62
C SER A 413 9.99 -9.58 -12.57
N ASN A 414 11.18 -9.98 -12.98
CA ASN A 414 12.36 -10.03 -12.13
C ASN A 414 12.74 -8.66 -11.55
N ASN A 415 12.51 -7.57 -12.30
CA ASN A 415 12.49 -6.21 -11.77
C ASN A 415 11.04 -5.77 -11.53
N PRO A 416 10.59 -5.61 -10.28
CA PRO A 416 9.20 -5.28 -9.99
C PRO A 416 8.85 -3.79 -10.19
N SER A 417 9.76 -2.94 -10.69
CA SER A 417 9.60 -1.48 -10.60
C SER A 417 8.36 -0.94 -11.32
N ALA A 418 7.99 -1.50 -12.48
CA ALA A 418 6.77 -1.11 -13.21
C ALA A 418 5.51 -1.38 -12.39
N ILE A 419 5.41 -2.60 -11.86
CA ILE A 419 4.28 -3.05 -11.06
C ILE A 419 4.24 -2.28 -9.74
N ALA A 420 5.39 -2.09 -9.10
CA ALA A 420 5.52 -1.36 -7.85
C ALA A 420 5.06 0.10 -7.98
N ARG A 421 5.47 0.78 -9.06
CA ARG A 421 5.03 2.16 -9.34
C ARG A 421 3.52 2.23 -9.57
N ASN A 422 2.96 1.27 -10.33
CA ASN A 422 1.52 1.24 -10.57
C ASN A 422 0.72 0.98 -9.27
N GLU A 423 1.13 -0.01 -8.47
CA GLU A 423 0.52 -0.27 -7.16
C GLU A 423 0.64 0.95 -6.22
N GLY A 424 1.80 1.61 -6.19
CA GLY A 424 2.01 2.83 -5.41
C GLY A 424 1.03 3.94 -5.79
N ASN A 425 0.81 4.15 -7.10
CA ASN A 425 -0.15 5.13 -7.60
C ASN A 425 -1.60 4.74 -7.29
N LEU A 426 -1.96 3.46 -7.34
CA LEU A 426 -3.30 2.97 -6.97
C LEU A 426 -3.58 3.15 -5.46
N LEU A 427 -2.53 3.09 -4.64
CA LEU A 427 -2.61 3.31 -3.20
C LEU A 427 -2.63 4.80 -2.84
N ALA A 428 -2.09 5.67 -3.69
CA ALA A 428 -2.19 7.12 -3.55
C ALA A 428 -3.59 7.60 -3.97
N GLY A 429 -4.20 8.48 -3.16
CA GLY A 429 -5.55 8.98 -3.42
C GLY A 429 -5.66 10.01 -4.54
N SER A 430 -4.54 10.60 -4.99
CA SER A 430 -4.49 11.72 -5.92
C SER A 430 -3.76 11.39 -7.22
N ASN A 431 -4.26 11.91 -8.34
CA ASN A 431 -3.69 11.72 -9.70
C ASN A 431 -2.45 12.59 -9.98
N HIS A 432 -1.87 13.24 -8.96
CA HIS A 432 -0.87 14.30 -9.13
C HIS A 432 0.52 13.92 -8.60
N SER A 433 0.78 12.64 -8.37
CA SER A 433 1.92 12.24 -7.56
C SER A 433 3.24 12.13 -8.34
N ASN A 434 4.17 13.05 -8.09
CA ASN A 434 5.61 12.87 -8.31
C ASN A 434 6.19 11.95 -7.21
N GLY A 435 5.74 10.70 -7.17
CA GLY A 435 6.20 9.71 -6.19
C GLY A 435 7.60 9.20 -6.51
N ILE A 436 8.38 8.92 -5.46
CA ILE A 436 9.71 8.31 -5.60
C ILE A 436 9.61 6.79 -5.63
N THR A 437 10.30 6.16 -6.57
CA THR A 437 10.47 4.71 -6.68
C THR A 437 11.96 4.39 -6.64
N VAL A 438 12.42 3.71 -5.60
CA VAL A 438 13.79 3.22 -5.48
C VAL A 438 13.79 1.74 -5.88
N SER A 439 14.47 1.42 -6.98
CA SER A 439 14.63 0.05 -7.48
C SER A 439 16.02 -0.47 -7.14
N VAL A 440 16.08 -1.54 -6.36
CA VAL A 440 17.34 -2.09 -5.83
C VAL A 440 17.63 -3.44 -6.47
N GLY A 441 18.77 -3.50 -7.17
CA GLY A 441 19.27 -4.71 -7.82
C GLY A 441 20.06 -5.63 -6.90
N CYS A 442 20.62 -6.68 -7.48
CA CYS A 442 21.46 -7.67 -6.79
C CYS A 442 22.94 -7.61 -7.22
N GLY A 443 23.40 -6.47 -7.74
CA GLY A 443 24.74 -6.28 -8.30
C GLY A 443 24.85 -6.68 -9.77
N ARG A 444 25.69 -5.97 -10.52
CA ARG A 444 26.05 -6.29 -11.91
C ARG A 444 27.41 -6.99 -11.92
N LEU A 445 27.41 -8.26 -12.27
CA LEU A 445 28.59 -9.12 -12.34
C LEU A 445 29.14 -9.18 -13.77
N TYR A 446 30.41 -9.56 -13.92
CA TYR A 446 31.02 -9.80 -15.22
C TYR A 446 30.49 -11.09 -15.85
N THR A 447 30.00 -10.95 -17.08
CA THR A 447 29.46 -12.05 -17.87
C THR A 447 30.40 -12.33 -19.04
N ALA A 448 30.84 -13.57 -19.19
CA ALA A 448 31.76 -13.95 -20.26
C ALA A 448 31.14 -13.71 -21.66
N PRO A 449 31.95 -13.42 -22.70
CA PRO A 449 31.44 -13.22 -24.05
C PRO A 449 30.70 -14.45 -24.60
N LEU A 450 29.53 -14.23 -25.23
CA LEU A 450 28.73 -15.28 -25.87
C LEU A 450 29.51 -16.11 -26.91
N THR A 451 30.53 -15.51 -27.53
CA THR A 451 31.39 -16.14 -28.53
C THR A 451 32.15 -17.35 -27.97
N GLN A 452 32.39 -17.38 -26.66
CA GLN A 452 33.08 -18.48 -25.97
C GLN A 452 32.12 -19.55 -25.43
N MET A 453 30.80 -19.44 -25.68
CA MET A 453 29.78 -20.35 -25.16
C MET A 453 29.24 -21.30 -26.25
N SER A 454 28.86 -22.52 -25.84
CA SER A 454 28.17 -23.50 -26.70
C SER A 454 26.77 -23.03 -27.10
N VAL A 455 26.20 -23.55 -28.20
CA VAL A 455 24.87 -23.17 -28.71
C VAL A 455 23.77 -23.35 -27.65
N PHE A 456 23.81 -24.45 -26.89
CA PHE A 456 22.87 -24.69 -25.79
C PHE A 456 23.00 -23.64 -24.68
N ARG A 457 24.22 -23.27 -24.30
CA ARG A 457 24.46 -22.19 -23.33
C ARG A 457 24.03 -20.83 -23.86
N ARG A 458 24.17 -20.57 -25.16
CA ARG A 458 23.67 -19.33 -25.79
C ARG A 458 22.14 -19.25 -25.74
N LEU A 459 21.43 -20.37 -25.92
CA LEU A 459 19.97 -20.43 -25.79
C LEU A 459 19.51 -20.16 -24.35
N ILE A 460 20.14 -20.80 -23.36
CA ILE A 460 19.88 -20.51 -21.94
C ILE A 460 20.15 -19.04 -21.66
N ARG A 461 21.28 -18.51 -22.16
CA ARG A 461 21.63 -17.11 -21.95
C ARG A 461 20.63 -16.15 -22.58
N ALA A 462 20.11 -16.45 -23.77
CA ALA A 462 19.07 -15.64 -24.41
C ALA A 462 17.78 -15.61 -23.55
N PHE A 463 17.43 -16.73 -22.91
CA PHE A 463 16.34 -16.77 -21.94
C PHE A 463 16.66 -15.95 -20.68
N ASP A 464 17.86 -16.11 -20.09
CA ASP A 464 18.29 -15.32 -18.92
C ASP A 464 18.29 -13.81 -19.20
N GLU A 465 18.63 -13.38 -20.42
CA GLU A 465 18.56 -11.98 -20.82
C GLU A 465 17.12 -11.43 -20.85
N THR A 466 16.09 -12.27 -20.96
CA THR A 466 14.68 -11.84 -20.79
C THR A 466 14.33 -11.60 -19.31
N LEU A 467 15.02 -12.29 -18.41
CA LEU A 467 14.91 -12.16 -16.96
C LEU A 467 15.87 -11.09 -16.41
N ASN A 468 16.65 -10.43 -17.26
CA ASN A 468 17.61 -9.42 -16.86
C ASN A 468 16.90 -8.20 -16.26
N ALA A 469 16.99 -8.07 -14.94
CA ALA A 469 16.32 -7.02 -14.18
C ALA A 469 16.80 -5.60 -14.56
N GLU A 470 18.07 -5.45 -14.97
CA GLU A 470 18.60 -4.16 -15.43
C GLU A 470 17.95 -3.72 -16.74
N LYS A 471 17.79 -4.65 -17.69
CA LYS A 471 17.13 -4.39 -18.96
C LYS A 471 15.65 -4.07 -18.78
N GLN A 472 14.98 -4.79 -17.87
CA GLN A 472 13.59 -4.51 -17.51
C GLN A 472 13.46 -3.11 -16.89
N HIS A 473 14.34 -2.73 -15.98
CA HIS A 473 14.38 -1.39 -15.39
C HIS A 473 14.56 -0.29 -16.45
N GLU A 474 15.54 -0.43 -17.35
CA GLU A 474 15.78 0.57 -18.41
C GLU A 474 14.58 0.69 -19.36
N THR A 475 13.88 -0.41 -19.64
CA THR A 475 12.64 -0.37 -20.42
C THR A 475 11.57 0.48 -19.73
N VAL A 476 11.38 0.31 -18.42
CA VAL A 476 10.44 1.13 -17.64
C VAL A 476 10.86 2.59 -17.67
N LYS A 477 12.14 2.87 -17.43
CA LYS A 477 12.71 4.21 -17.44
C LYS A 477 12.47 4.95 -18.76
N LEU A 478 12.66 4.26 -19.90
CA LEU A 478 12.40 4.79 -21.24
C LEU A 478 10.92 5.17 -21.43
N LEU A 479 9.99 4.36 -20.91
CA LEU A 479 8.55 4.61 -20.99
C LEU A 479 8.09 5.72 -20.01
N THR A 480 8.87 5.99 -18.96
CA THR A 480 8.54 6.99 -17.93
C THR A 480 9.19 8.36 -18.15
N LYS A 481 9.82 8.62 -19.31
CA LYS A 481 10.64 9.82 -19.61
C LYS A 481 10.00 11.20 -19.32
N GLY A 482 8.70 11.29 -19.05
CA GLY A 482 8.02 12.52 -18.62
C GLY A 482 8.04 12.81 -17.10
N ALA A 483 8.44 11.85 -16.25
CA ALA A 483 8.46 11.99 -14.80
C ALA A 483 9.89 12.28 -14.30
N ARG A 484 10.12 13.47 -13.72
CA ARG A 484 11.42 14.01 -13.30
C ARG A 484 12.18 13.09 -12.34
N GLY A 485 13.02 12.19 -12.85
CA GLY A 485 13.97 11.42 -12.02
C GLY A 485 13.35 10.60 -10.88
N ASP A 486 12.04 10.30 -10.97
CA ASP A 486 11.23 9.64 -9.94
C ASP A 486 11.56 8.17 -9.75
N LEU A 487 12.20 7.55 -10.74
CA LEU A 487 12.65 6.17 -10.70
C LEU A 487 14.17 6.14 -10.57
N ILE A 488 14.67 5.75 -9.39
CA ILE A 488 16.10 5.67 -9.08
C ILE A 488 16.52 4.20 -9.04
N ARG A 489 17.56 3.86 -9.80
CA ARG A 489 18.17 2.52 -9.83
C ARG A 489 19.40 2.47 -8.95
N LEU A 490 19.42 1.56 -8.00
CA LEU A 490 20.59 1.24 -7.19
C LEU A 490 21.05 -0.17 -7.53
N ASN A 491 22.04 -0.26 -8.44
CA ASN A 491 22.61 -1.54 -8.87
C ASN A 491 24.12 -1.40 -9.21
N PRO A 492 25.02 -1.55 -8.22
CA PRO A 492 26.46 -1.35 -8.40
C PRO A 492 27.04 -2.44 -9.31
N LYS A 493 28.13 -2.11 -10.01
CA LYS A 493 28.97 -3.07 -10.72
C LYS A 493 29.97 -3.66 -9.73
N LEU A 494 30.00 -4.98 -9.63
CA LEU A 494 30.91 -5.71 -8.74
C LEU A 494 32.02 -6.36 -9.55
N ASP A 495 33.22 -6.38 -9.00
CA ASP A 495 34.39 -7.00 -9.63
C ASP A 495 34.43 -8.51 -9.35
N LEU A 496 33.41 -9.19 -9.86
CA LEU A 496 33.22 -10.63 -9.71
C LEU A 496 32.68 -11.23 -11.00
N ASN A 497 33.13 -12.45 -11.28
CA ASN A 497 32.55 -13.28 -12.33
C ASN A 497 31.12 -13.69 -11.98
N GLU A 498 30.36 -14.10 -12.98
CA GLU A 498 28.98 -14.54 -12.82
C GLU A 498 28.83 -15.62 -11.74
N VAL A 499 28.04 -15.29 -10.71
CA VAL A 499 27.72 -16.16 -9.58
C VAL A 499 26.37 -16.83 -9.82
N LEU A 500 26.34 -18.16 -9.63
CA LEU A 500 25.11 -18.95 -9.71
C LEU A 500 24.14 -18.58 -8.57
N LEU A 501 22.84 -18.73 -8.81
CA LEU A 501 21.79 -18.30 -7.88
C LEU A 501 21.79 -19.06 -6.54
N ASN A 502 22.51 -20.18 -6.43
CA ASN A 502 22.62 -21.06 -5.25
C ASN A 502 24.04 -21.17 -4.67
N ASP A 503 25.02 -20.43 -5.20
CA ASP A 503 26.40 -20.58 -4.75
C ASP A 503 26.64 -19.87 -3.42
N LEU A 504 26.51 -20.62 -2.32
CA LEU A 504 26.79 -20.13 -0.97
C LEU A 504 28.24 -19.72 -0.76
N SER A 505 29.17 -20.31 -1.50
CA SER A 505 30.60 -20.07 -1.29
C SER A 505 30.99 -18.64 -1.66
N CYS A 506 30.20 -17.99 -2.51
CA CYS A 506 30.42 -16.61 -2.97
C CYS A 506 29.87 -15.54 -2.04
N LEU A 507 29.20 -15.88 -0.92
CA LEU A 507 28.54 -14.87 -0.06
C LEU A 507 29.53 -13.89 0.57
N SER A 508 30.70 -14.36 1.04
CA SER A 508 31.76 -13.48 1.55
C SER A 508 32.32 -12.60 0.43
N SER A 509 32.65 -13.20 -0.72
CA SER A 509 33.21 -12.48 -1.87
C SER A 509 32.25 -11.41 -2.41
N LEU A 510 30.94 -11.68 -2.45
CA LEU A 510 29.92 -10.69 -2.84
C LEU A 510 29.91 -9.47 -1.93
N ARG A 511 30.08 -9.68 -0.62
CA ARG A 511 30.14 -8.58 0.36
C ARG A 511 31.45 -7.80 0.24
N GLU A 512 32.57 -8.50 0.15
CA GLU A 512 33.90 -7.90 -0.04
C GLU A 512 33.93 -7.04 -1.31
N SER A 513 33.50 -7.60 -2.45
CA SER A 513 33.45 -6.87 -3.71
C SER A 513 32.49 -5.66 -3.67
N PHE A 514 31.39 -5.75 -2.92
CA PHE A 514 30.53 -4.58 -2.69
C PHE A 514 31.23 -3.50 -1.87
N GLN A 515 31.98 -3.85 -0.81
CA GLN A 515 32.76 -2.87 -0.04
C GLN A 515 33.86 -2.24 -0.88
N GLU A 516 34.56 -3.02 -1.70
CA GLU A 516 35.56 -2.52 -2.65
C GLU A 516 34.92 -1.59 -3.70
N ALA A 517 33.72 -1.92 -4.19
CA ALA A 517 32.96 -1.09 -5.11
C ALA A 517 32.57 0.28 -4.51
N LEU A 518 32.34 0.36 -3.19
CA LEU A 518 32.10 1.61 -2.48
C LEU A 518 33.38 2.44 -2.36
N ASN A 519 34.50 1.79 -2.01
CA ASN A 519 35.77 2.45 -1.71
C ASN A 519 36.52 2.92 -2.97
N SER A 520 36.45 2.15 -4.05
CA SER A 520 37.23 2.38 -5.28
C SER A 520 36.72 3.54 -6.14
N GLY A 521 35.56 4.14 -5.83
CA GLY A 521 34.95 5.20 -6.63
C GLY A 521 34.49 4.77 -8.04
N SER A 522 34.76 3.52 -8.43
CA SER A 522 34.41 2.92 -9.73
C SER A 522 32.90 2.92 -10.02
N ASN A 523 32.09 3.05 -8.97
CA ASN A 523 30.63 3.08 -9.00
C ASN A 523 30.05 4.49 -8.75
N GLY A 524 30.66 5.53 -9.31
CA GLY A 524 30.23 6.93 -9.12
C GLY A 524 28.74 7.17 -9.37
N SER A 525 28.14 6.56 -10.41
CA SER A 525 26.70 6.69 -10.67
C SER A 525 25.83 6.06 -9.57
N PHE A 526 26.27 4.97 -8.95
CA PHE A 526 25.56 4.35 -7.83
C PHE A 526 25.64 5.25 -6.59
N LEU A 527 26.83 5.78 -6.26
CA LEU A 527 27.02 6.66 -5.10
C LEU A 527 26.18 7.94 -5.21
N VAL A 528 26.15 8.57 -6.40
CA VAL A 528 25.29 9.72 -6.68
C VAL A 528 23.81 9.33 -6.55
N GLY A 529 23.42 8.19 -7.14
CA GLY A 529 22.05 7.67 -7.06
C GLY A 529 21.59 7.42 -5.61
N SER A 530 22.45 6.83 -4.78
CA SER A 530 22.17 6.56 -3.36
C SER A 530 21.97 7.85 -2.57
N LYS A 531 22.84 8.86 -2.78
CA LYS A 531 22.70 10.19 -2.18
C LYS A 531 21.42 10.89 -2.62
N THR A 532 21.11 10.86 -3.92
CA THR A 532 19.85 11.43 -4.44
C THR A 532 18.63 10.72 -3.85
N ALA A 533 18.66 9.40 -3.75
CA ALA A 533 17.58 8.63 -3.14
C ALA A 533 17.39 9.00 -1.67
N ALA A 534 18.47 9.00 -0.88
CA ALA A 534 18.44 9.37 0.53
C ALA A 534 17.83 10.77 0.75
N ARG A 535 18.35 11.80 0.07
CA ARG A 535 17.85 13.18 0.17
C ARG A 535 16.37 13.31 -0.16
N ARG A 536 15.92 12.65 -1.22
CA ARG A 536 14.50 12.65 -1.61
C ARG A 536 13.63 11.89 -0.61
N LEU A 537 14.11 10.75 -0.08
CA LEU A 537 13.41 10.01 0.96
C LEU A 537 13.25 10.85 2.23
N ILE A 538 14.31 11.56 2.64
CA ILE A 538 14.28 12.51 3.77
C ILE A 538 13.26 13.63 3.52
N ALA A 539 13.35 14.36 2.40
CA ALA A 539 12.42 15.44 2.11
C ALA A 539 10.96 14.96 2.01
N SER A 540 10.74 13.73 1.54
CA SER A 540 9.40 13.13 1.44
C SER A 540 8.78 12.70 2.78
N LEU A 541 9.49 12.88 3.91
CA LEU A 541 8.94 12.78 5.25
C LEU A 541 8.06 13.97 5.62
N PHE A 542 8.16 15.06 4.86
CA PHE A 542 7.36 16.28 5.04
C PHE A 542 6.36 16.43 3.90
N TYR A 543 5.24 17.08 4.20
CA TYR A 543 4.17 17.31 3.24
C TYR A 543 3.39 18.57 3.58
N PHE A 544 2.64 19.09 2.61
CA PHE A 544 1.91 20.34 2.74
C PHE A 544 0.40 20.11 2.68
N GLU A 545 -0.33 20.82 3.54
CA GLU A 545 -1.79 20.89 3.50
C GLU A 545 -2.25 22.35 3.44
N LEU A 546 -3.20 22.61 2.56
CA LEU A 546 -3.78 23.94 2.36
C LEU A 546 -4.88 24.22 3.39
N ASP A 547 -4.87 25.42 3.99
CA ASP A 547 -5.96 25.88 4.84
C ASP A 547 -7.12 26.43 4.00
N HIS A 548 -8.32 26.45 4.57
CA HIS A 548 -9.55 26.90 3.92
C HIS A 548 -9.71 28.43 3.87
N LYS A 549 -8.97 29.18 4.71
CA LYS A 549 -9.09 30.64 4.81
C LYS A 549 -8.31 31.35 3.70
N VAL A 550 -9.01 32.18 2.94
CA VAL A 550 -8.46 32.95 1.81
C VAL A 550 -8.51 34.45 2.12
N ARG A 551 -7.47 35.19 1.75
CA ARG A 551 -7.35 36.65 1.87
C ARG A 551 -7.02 37.27 0.51
N LYS A 552 -7.38 38.54 0.33
CA LYS A 552 -6.95 39.31 -0.84
C LYS A 552 -5.49 39.76 -0.64
N GLY A 553 -4.66 39.56 -1.65
CA GLY A 553 -3.27 40.05 -1.67
C GLY A 553 -3.20 41.55 -1.90
N GLU A 554 -1.97 42.09 -1.79
CA GLU A 554 -1.68 43.52 -1.97
C GLU A 554 -1.81 43.95 -3.44
N ASN A 555 -1.53 43.05 -4.39
CA ASN A 555 -1.64 43.31 -5.82
C ASN A 555 -3.05 42.99 -6.38
N GLN A 556 -3.48 43.72 -7.42
CA GLN A 556 -4.75 43.45 -8.09
C GLN A 556 -4.79 42.02 -8.65
N GLY A 557 -5.75 41.22 -8.15
CA GLY A 557 -5.95 39.83 -8.59
C GLY A 557 -5.13 38.78 -7.85
N GLU A 558 -4.24 39.18 -6.93
CA GLU A 558 -3.47 38.27 -6.10
C GLU A 558 -4.31 37.73 -4.95
N THR A 559 -4.25 36.41 -4.74
CA THR A 559 -4.92 35.74 -3.64
C THR A 559 -3.88 35.17 -2.69
N LEU A 560 -4.05 35.44 -1.39
CA LEU A 560 -3.22 34.88 -0.32
C LEU A 560 -3.99 33.76 0.38
N GLN A 561 -3.31 32.64 0.60
CA GLN A 561 -3.88 31.50 1.30
C GLN A 561 -2.82 30.88 2.21
N LYS A 562 -3.23 30.51 3.42
CA LYS A 562 -2.35 29.84 4.36
C LYS A 562 -2.33 28.35 4.11
N GLY A 563 -1.24 27.71 4.50
CA GLY A 563 -1.14 26.26 4.61
C GLY A 563 -0.07 25.89 5.62
N PHE A 564 0.03 24.59 5.89
CA PHE A 564 0.87 24.05 6.94
C PHE A 564 1.72 22.91 6.40
N ILE A 565 3.01 22.93 6.75
CA ILE A 565 3.92 21.81 6.49
C ILE A 565 3.88 20.89 7.71
N HIS A 566 3.55 19.64 7.46
CA HIS A 566 3.43 18.58 8.45
C HIS A 566 4.51 17.50 8.24
N THR A 567 4.66 16.62 9.23
CA THR A 567 5.61 15.51 9.20
C THR A 567 4.92 14.14 9.25
N ARG A 568 5.61 13.13 8.71
CA ARG A 568 5.24 11.71 8.76
C ARG A 568 5.99 10.93 9.86
N LEU A 569 6.84 11.61 10.64
CA LEU A 569 7.61 11.09 11.77
C LEU A 569 6.80 11.18 13.08
N ASN A 570 6.97 10.24 14.01
CA ASN A 570 6.50 10.44 15.41
C ASN A 570 7.40 11.48 16.13
N GLU A 571 7.09 11.77 17.39
CA GLU A 571 7.84 12.72 18.20
C GLU A 571 9.32 12.32 18.40
N GLU A 572 9.59 11.04 18.65
CA GLU A 572 10.94 10.51 18.83
C GLU A 572 11.75 10.62 17.53
N GLU A 573 11.21 10.12 16.41
CA GLU A 573 11.80 10.18 15.08
C GLU A 573 12.05 11.63 14.63
N LEU A 574 11.11 12.54 14.93
CA LEU A 574 11.26 13.97 14.63
C LEU A 574 12.35 14.63 15.48
N SER A 575 12.53 14.21 16.72
CA SER A 575 13.59 14.73 17.60
C SER A 575 14.96 14.33 17.06
N VAL A 576 15.14 13.05 16.70
CA VAL A 576 16.36 12.59 16.02
C VAL A 576 16.60 13.33 14.71
N PHE A 577 15.55 13.58 13.92
CA PHE A 577 15.69 14.37 12.70
C PHE A 577 16.26 15.77 12.96
N ARG A 578 15.79 16.46 14.01
CA ARG A 578 16.30 17.80 14.38
C ARG A 578 17.75 17.78 14.83
N GLU A 579 18.17 16.72 15.51
CA GLU A 579 19.56 16.52 15.94
C GLU A 579 20.50 16.25 14.75
N SER A 580 20.09 15.38 13.82
CA SER A 580 20.87 15.08 12.61
C SER A 580 20.92 16.25 11.62
N PHE A 581 19.84 17.04 11.52
CA PHE A 581 19.72 18.13 10.54
C PHE A 581 19.39 19.49 11.21
N PRO A 582 20.30 20.05 12.03
CA PRO A 582 20.02 21.25 12.82
C PRO A 582 19.95 22.55 11.99
N LYS A 583 20.32 22.51 10.70
CA LYS A 583 20.22 23.66 9.78
C LYS A 583 19.13 23.47 8.73
N ALA A 584 18.26 22.48 8.91
CA ALA A 584 17.15 22.22 8.02
C ALA A 584 16.24 23.44 7.98
N ARG A 585 15.79 23.83 6.79
CA ARG A 585 14.82 24.91 6.55
C ARG A 585 13.90 24.54 5.41
N PHE A 586 12.73 25.16 5.36
CA PHE A 586 11.83 25.04 4.21
C PHE A 586 12.02 26.22 3.27
N ARG A 587 11.99 25.99 1.95
CA ARG A 587 12.02 27.06 0.94
C ARG A 587 10.79 26.99 0.06
N ILE A 588 10.15 28.15 -0.11
CA ILE A 588 9.02 28.34 -1.04
C ILE A 588 9.37 29.51 -1.96
N GLY A 589 9.68 29.20 -3.23
CA GLY A 589 10.17 30.21 -4.17
C GLY A 589 11.45 30.88 -3.68
N LYS A 590 11.39 32.17 -3.33
CA LYS A 590 12.52 32.94 -2.80
C LYS A 590 12.51 33.07 -1.27
N THR A 591 11.46 32.58 -0.61
CA THR A 591 11.26 32.74 0.83
C THR A 591 11.79 31.50 1.55
N GLU A 592 12.62 31.69 2.58
CA GLU A 592 13.03 30.63 3.49
C GLU A 592 12.24 30.74 4.80
N VAL A 593 11.76 29.59 5.29
CA VAL A 593 10.98 29.44 6.51
C VAL A 593 11.77 28.55 7.48
N GLU A 594 11.83 28.96 8.73
CA GLU A 594 12.48 28.18 9.79
C GLU A 594 11.82 26.81 9.94
N PHE A 595 12.62 25.79 10.25
CA PHE A 595 12.11 24.45 10.45
C PHE A 595 11.34 24.34 11.77
N THR A 596 10.02 24.44 11.66
CA THR A 596 9.05 24.18 12.72
C THR A 596 8.02 23.18 12.22
N ILE A 597 7.39 22.41 13.11
CA ILE A 597 6.36 21.42 12.75
C ILE A 597 5.19 21.54 13.73
N PRO A 598 3.97 21.89 13.26
CA PRO A 598 3.66 22.33 11.90
C PRO A 598 4.28 23.71 11.58
N ALA A 599 4.85 23.88 10.37
CA ALA A 599 5.30 25.20 9.90
C ALA A 599 4.18 25.87 9.11
N GLU A 600 3.85 27.11 9.48
CA GLU A 600 2.87 27.92 8.75
C GLU A 600 3.54 28.57 7.53
N VAL A 601 2.89 28.46 6.38
CA VAL A 601 3.34 29.03 5.11
C VAL A 601 2.19 29.79 4.46
N GLU A 602 2.45 31.01 4.02
CA GLU A 602 1.52 31.78 3.20
C GLU A 602 1.92 31.68 1.73
N ILE A 603 0.97 31.26 0.89
CA ILE A 603 1.15 31.17 -0.56
C ILE A 603 0.39 32.29 -1.24
N SER A 604 1.04 32.93 -2.21
CA SER A 604 0.41 33.91 -3.10
C SER A 604 0.29 33.34 -4.51
N TYR A 605 -0.88 33.52 -5.13
CA TYR A 605 -1.14 33.03 -6.48
C TYR A 605 -2.15 33.90 -7.22
N THR A 606 -2.02 33.92 -8.56
CA THR A 606 -2.96 34.63 -9.45
C THR A 606 -3.96 33.65 -10.07
N SER A 607 -3.49 32.46 -10.45
CA SER A 607 -4.33 31.35 -10.89
C SER A 607 -4.19 30.15 -9.95
N ARG A 608 -5.30 29.44 -9.72
CA ARG A 608 -5.30 28.20 -8.93
C ARG A 608 -4.53 27.06 -9.59
N THR A 609 -4.17 27.19 -10.86
CA THR A 609 -3.35 26.21 -11.59
C THR A 609 -1.87 26.52 -11.55
N ASP A 610 -1.47 27.66 -11.00
CA ASP A 610 -0.06 28.03 -10.88
C ASP A 610 0.65 27.02 -9.98
N MET A 611 1.82 26.58 -10.43
CA MET A 611 2.63 25.61 -9.71
C MET A 611 3.61 26.31 -8.79
N PHE A 612 3.69 25.88 -7.53
CA PHE A 612 4.69 26.33 -6.57
C PHE A 612 5.39 25.13 -5.94
N GLY A 613 6.69 25.25 -5.71
CA GLY A 613 7.50 24.21 -5.08
C GLY A 613 7.78 24.53 -3.62
N ILE A 614 7.76 23.49 -2.78
CA ILE A 614 8.26 23.53 -1.42
C ILE A 614 9.43 22.55 -1.31
N GLU A 615 10.57 23.05 -0.84
CA GLU A 615 11.81 22.29 -0.71
C GLU A 615 12.24 22.22 0.74
N LEU A 616 12.78 21.08 1.15
CA LEU A 616 13.60 20.94 2.34
C LEU A 616 15.05 21.24 1.95
N VAL A 617 15.67 22.16 2.67
CA VAL A 617 17.02 22.65 2.42
C VAL A 617 17.89 22.36 3.63
N GLU A 618 19.04 21.75 3.39
CA GLU A 618 20.11 21.53 4.37
C GLU A 618 21.44 21.99 3.74
N ARG A 619 22.47 22.31 4.55
CA ARG A 619 23.74 22.98 4.14
C ARG A 619 24.25 22.68 2.73
N SER A 620 24.20 21.42 2.29
CA SER A 620 24.82 20.93 1.06
C SER A 620 23.83 20.35 0.05
N TRP A 621 22.52 20.35 0.33
CA TRP A 621 21.53 19.77 -0.56
C TRP A 621 20.12 20.33 -0.33
N GLU A 622 19.31 20.26 -1.38
CA GLU A 622 17.90 20.59 -1.34
C GLU A 622 17.11 19.49 -2.06
N ALA A 623 15.89 19.25 -1.60
CA ALA A 623 14.97 18.34 -2.26
C ALA A 623 13.52 18.75 -2.01
N GLN A 624 12.67 18.52 -3.01
CA GLN A 624 11.24 18.79 -2.96
C GLN A 624 10.56 17.88 -1.93
N ILE A 625 9.67 18.44 -1.10
CA ILE A 625 8.88 17.67 -0.13
C ILE A 625 7.83 16.80 -0.83
N SER A 626 7.18 15.90 -0.10
CA SER A 626 6.23 14.95 -0.68
C SER A 626 5.05 15.65 -1.36
N GLY A 627 4.79 15.30 -2.61
CA GLY A 627 3.71 15.87 -3.43
C GLY A 627 4.08 17.17 -4.17
N SER A 628 5.22 17.79 -3.86
CA SER A 628 5.68 19.02 -4.49
C SER A 628 6.25 18.77 -5.91
N PRO A 629 6.13 19.73 -6.85
CA PRO A 629 5.41 21.00 -6.77
C PRO A 629 3.90 20.82 -6.73
N PHE A 630 3.22 21.78 -6.10
CA PHE A 630 1.79 21.81 -5.90
C PHE A 630 1.11 22.85 -6.78
N SER A 631 -0.18 22.67 -7.04
CA SER A 631 -1.08 23.75 -7.43
C SER A 631 -2.22 23.82 -6.42
N VAL A 632 -2.79 25.01 -6.22
CA VAL A 632 -3.94 25.20 -5.33
C VAL A 632 -5.11 24.32 -5.76
N SER A 633 -5.38 24.23 -7.07
CA SER A 633 -6.42 23.35 -7.60
C SER A 633 -6.14 21.88 -7.28
N GLY A 634 -4.89 21.43 -7.39
CA GLY A 634 -4.50 20.06 -7.06
C GLY A 634 -4.63 19.76 -5.57
N LEU A 635 -4.26 20.70 -4.70
CA LEU A 635 -4.41 20.58 -3.25
C LEU A 635 -5.88 20.55 -2.82
N LEU A 636 -6.72 21.42 -3.38
CA LEU A 636 -8.16 21.41 -3.14
C LEU A 636 -8.82 20.10 -3.61
N GLU A 637 -8.37 19.55 -4.75
CA GLU A 637 -8.85 18.26 -5.25
C GLU A 637 -8.40 17.11 -4.35
N ALA A 638 -7.16 17.13 -3.86
CA ALA A 638 -6.65 16.11 -2.94
C ALA A 638 -7.36 16.16 -1.57
N GLN A 639 -7.50 17.36 -0.98
CA GLN A 639 -8.04 17.57 0.37
C GLN A 639 -9.58 17.69 0.41
N TYR A 640 -10.28 17.34 -0.67
CA TYR A 640 -11.74 17.57 -0.79
C TYR A 640 -12.58 16.93 0.33
N GLU A 641 -12.07 15.87 0.98
CA GLU A 641 -12.75 15.20 2.10
C GLU A 641 -12.66 15.98 3.43
N TYR A 642 -11.70 16.88 3.53
CA TYR A 642 -11.38 17.63 4.74
C TYR A 642 -11.75 19.11 4.62
N LEU A 643 -11.88 19.62 3.40
CA LEU A 643 -12.26 21.00 3.13
C LEU A 643 -13.78 21.22 3.23
N PRO A 644 -14.21 22.47 3.52
CA PRO A 644 -15.61 22.82 3.46
C PRO A 644 -16.23 22.53 2.10
N VAL A 645 -17.46 22.03 2.10
CA VAL A 645 -18.17 21.56 0.90
C VAL A 645 -18.22 22.63 -0.20
N GLY A 646 -18.38 23.91 0.18
CA GLY A 646 -18.43 25.05 -0.75
C GLY A 646 -17.10 25.41 -1.44
N LEU A 647 -15.96 25.03 -0.86
CA LEU A 647 -14.62 25.33 -1.40
C LEU A 647 -14.06 24.21 -2.27
N SER A 648 -14.61 22.99 -2.18
CA SER A 648 -14.14 21.79 -2.87
C SER A 648 -14.28 21.80 -4.41
N GLY A 649 -14.83 22.86 -5.00
CA GLY A 649 -14.69 23.19 -6.44
C GLY A 649 -14.87 22.04 -7.43
N ARG A 650 -15.80 21.10 -7.17
CA ARG A 650 -15.94 19.86 -7.96
C ARG A 650 -16.21 20.17 -9.44
N ARG A 651 -15.18 20.06 -10.29
CA ARG A 651 -15.31 20.09 -11.76
C ARG A 651 -16.34 19.04 -12.19
N LYS A 652 -17.34 19.46 -12.98
CA LYS A 652 -18.20 18.55 -13.76
C LYS A 652 -17.27 17.63 -14.56
N ARG A 653 -17.23 16.33 -14.25
CA ARG A 653 -16.68 15.34 -15.20
C ARG A 653 -17.55 15.48 -16.44
N ARG A 654 -17.03 16.05 -17.53
CA ARG A 654 -17.64 15.86 -18.85
C ARG A 654 -17.73 14.34 -19.03
N ARG A 655 -18.95 13.84 -19.25
CA ARG A 655 -19.14 12.45 -19.67
C ARG A 655 -18.30 12.27 -20.95
N ALA A 656 -17.34 11.35 -20.89
CA ALA A 656 -16.81 10.72 -22.10
C ALA A 656 -17.87 9.74 -22.60
#